data_AF-A0AAP0X1E6-F1
#
_entry.id   AF-A0AAP0X1E6-F1
#
_cell.length_a   1.000
_cell.length_b   1.000
_cell.length_c   1.000
_cell.angle_alpha   90.00
_cell.angle_beta   90.00
_cell.angle_gamma   90.00
#
_symmetry.space_group_name_H-M   'P 1'
#
loop_
_entity.id
_entity.type
_entity.pdbx_description
1 polymer ?
#
loop_
_entity_poly.entity_id
_entity_poly.type
_entity_poly.pdbx_seq_one_letter_code
_entity_poly.pdbx_strand_id
1 'polypeptide(L)'
;MSKCISLEGLPDISCLGSLEELNLSGCRALSVVKGLGVLKSLKRLDMSYCNSLERLPHLSHLRMLKGLNLSGCQMLAMVKDLGVLKSLKILDMSNCISLEGLPDLSCLGMLEELNLSGCLKLVVVEGLGVLKSLKRLDMSKCVSLQKLPDLSCLGMLKELNLCECLKLVVIEHFGVLKSLKKLNISCCNLLEGLPDLSNLGLVEELNLSGCKKLVVVEGLGVLKSLKRLDMLGCTSLEGLLYLSNLCMLEQLNLAGCLKLALVEGLGLLKFLKALDMSWCVSLEGLPDLSHLGMLEELNLSGCSKQVVVEGLGVLNLSGYSKQAVVEGLGIFNSLKRLDLSWCVSLKGLPDQSHLGMLEELNLSGCSELAVVEGLGFLKSLKRLDLSLCMSLKGLPDLSCLGMLEELNLSGCSKLVVVEGLGVLKSLKRLDLSKCVSLKVLPNLSCLGMLKELNLSGCLKLAIFEGLWVLKSLKRLEMSKCFALEGLPDLSHLGMLEELKLFGCSKLVVVEGLGVLKSLKKLDLSFCLSLAGLPDLSHLGMLEELNLYLCPMVSVRKALGFLKLDKSYFNLSDRLTHLSHFRMLEELELSGYLKLAVVKSFGVLKSLKRLDMSSCDSLTVLPNLSYLGMLEELDLSGCSNLKVVEGLKVIKSLKRLDLSRCGSLQMLLDLSRLIMLEELNLSRCSKLGVVYDVKVLKSLKRLEMSNCVSLVGLPDLSHLGMLEELDLSGLSKLVVVEGLGVLKSLKRLNLSFCVSLEELPDLSRLRMLEELNLSRCSKLDVVYGVEVLKSLKRLEMSNCVSLEGLPDLSHLGMLEELDLSGLSKLVVVEGLGVLKSLKRLNLSFCVSLEELPDLSRLGMLEELVLYQCPMLTVMKGLGVLESSKRLDMSYFNSLERLPLLSHLGMLEEINLSGCIKSVVVKGFGVVKSLKRLDMSCCDFLEGLLDLSYLEMLEELDLSRCRKLAVVEGLGKSLRRLDVSWCMSLERSLDLSNLKNLQNLRICGWNTLSEIRGLEKLEFLKVLDFSECKLIEKSPDLSNLKQLEELIFSGCERLIEVQGFEELESLKVLNFSSCYWSKKLPVFSSLQKSIKLRVDGLELMGDSMEWYLSRGTVSSPWKVTFQQH
;
A
#
# COMPACT_ATOMS: atom_id res chain seq x y z
N MET A 1 -29.35 2.62 29.26
CA MET A 1 -28.52 3.83 29.37
C MET A 1 -27.31 3.72 28.43
N SER A 2 -27.49 3.22 27.20
CA SER A 2 -26.37 2.96 26.29
C SER A 2 -25.80 4.24 25.68
N LYS A 3 -24.51 4.21 25.31
CA LYS A 3 -23.71 5.25 24.65
C LYS A 3 -23.60 6.56 25.45
N CYS A 4 -23.80 6.51 26.76
CA CYS A 4 -23.63 7.67 27.62
C CYS A 4 -22.13 7.82 27.99
N ILE A 5 -21.38 8.55 27.15
CA ILE A 5 -19.91 8.62 27.21
C ILE A 5 -19.41 9.20 28.54
N SER A 6 -20.19 10.09 29.18
CA SER A 6 -19.86 10.76 30.44
C SER A 6 -20.34 10.03 31.69
N LEU A 7 -20.96 8.85 31.57
CA LEU A 7 -21.50 8.11 32.71
C LEU A 7 -20.37 7.43 33.50
N GLU A 8 -19.95 8.03 34.61
CA GLU A 8 -18.91 7.47 35.48
C GLU A 8 -19.43 6.41 36.47
N GLY A 9 -20.73 6.45 36.78
CA GLY A 9 -21.40 5.52 37.69
C GLY A 9 -22.91 5.44 37.46
N LEU A 10 -23.56 4.42 38.00
CA LEU A 10 -25.02 4.27 37.88
C LEU A 10 -25.77 5.30 38.75
N PRO A 11 -26.88 5.89 38.26
CA PRO A 11 -27.79 6.65 39.11
C PRO A 11 -28.48 5.73 40.12
N ASP A 12 -29.21 6.31 41.08
CA ASP A 12 -30.00 5.50 42.02
C ASP A 12 -31.07 4.69 41.27
N ILE A 13 -30.88 3.37 41.27
CA ILE A 13 -31.73 2.37 40.61
C ILE A 13 -32.46 1.49 41.62
N SER A 14 -32.53 1.90 42.88
CA SER A 14 -33.13 1.13 43.99
C SER A 14 -34.59 0.73 43.74
N CYS A 15 -35.35 1.50 42.95
CA CYS A 15 -36.75 1.20 42.61
C CYS A 15 -36.93 0.19 41.45
N LEU A 16 -35.85 -0.25 40.78
CA LEU A 16 -35.92 -1.08 39.54
C LEU A 16 -35.82 -2.59 39.79
N GLY A 17 -36.27 -3.09 40.96
CA GLY A 17 -36.08 -4.50 41.36
C GLY A 17 -36.69 -5.57 40.43
N SER A 18 -37.66 -5.19 39.57
CA SER A 18 -38.29 -6.08 38.58
C SER A 18 -37.61 -6.09 37.21
N LEU A 19 -36.56 -5.29 37.00
CA LEU A 19 -35.88 -5.15 35.71
C LEU A 19 -35.23 -6.47 35.27
N GLU A 20 -35.54 -6.93 34.06
CA GLU A 20 -34.98 -8.17 33.50
C GLU A 20 -33.78 -7.92 32.57
N GLU A 21 -33.63 -6.72 32.02
CA GLU A 21 -32.56 -6.38 31.07
C GLU A 21 -31.99 -4.99 31.36
N LEU A 22 -30.66 -4.91 31.40
CA LEU A 22 -29.95 -3.64 31.59
C LEU A 22 -28.87 -3.50 30.53
N ASN A 23 -28.95 -2.43 29.74
CA ASN A 23 -27.98 -2.09 28.72
C ASN A 23 -27.22 -0.79 29.07
N LEU A 24 -25.92 -0.96 29.32
CA LEU A 24 -24.91 0.07 29.61
C LEU A 24 -23.83 0.12 28.52
N SER A 25 -24.06 -0.49 27.35
CA SER A 25 -23.09 -0.54 26.27
C SER A 25 -22.62 0.86 25.84
N GLY A 26 -21.33 1.05 25.57
CA GLY A 26 -20.75 2.30 25.08
C GLY A 26 -20.61 3.41 26.13
N CYS A 27 -20.81 3.12 27.42
CA CYS A 27 -20.54 4.06 28.51
C CYS A 27 -19.05 4.10 28.83
N ARG A 28 -18.29 4.82 28.01
CA ARG A 28 -16.81 4.74 28.02
C ARG A 28 -16.15 5.17 29.33
N ALA A 29 -16.70 6.17 30.03
CA ALA A 29 -16.18 6.66 31.32
C ALA A 29 -16.58 5.79 32.52
N LEU A 30 -17.36 4.73 32.32
CA LEU A 30 -17.86 3.89 33.41
C LEU A 30 -16.71 3.07 34.02
N SER A 31 -16.20 3.52 35.16
CA SER A 31 -15.08 2.89 35.87
C SER A 31 -15.54 2.09 37.09
N VAL A 32 -16.63 2.50 37.75
CA VAL A 32 -17.15 1.86 38.96
C VAL A 32 -18.67 1.69 38.89
N VAL A 33 -19.13 0.45 38.93
CA VAL A 33 -20.56 0.12 38.94
C VAL A 33 -20.99 -0.36 40.34
N LYS A 34 -21.64 0.53 41.10
CA LYS A 34 -22.26 0.24 42.40
C LYS A 34 -23.78 0.15 42.26
N GLY A 35 -24.44 -0.57 43.17
CA GLY A 35 -25.91 -0.63 43.24
C GLY A 35 -26.61 -1.73 42.42
N LEU A 36 -25.89 -2.53 41.63
CA LEU A 36 -26.47 -3.65 40.86
C LEU A 36 -27.15 -4.73 41.73
N GLY A 37 -26.79 -4.83 43.01
CA GLY A 37 -27.33 -5.85 43.93
C GLY A 37 -28.84 -5.78 44.17
N VAL A 38 -29.49 -4.67 43.80
CA VAL A 38 -30.95 -4.49 43.93
C VAL A 38 -31.72 -5.17 42.79
N LEU A 39 -31.08 -5.42 41.64
CA LEU A 39 -31.71 -5.95 40.42
C LEU A 39 -31.82 -7.50 40.41
N LYS A 40 -32.55 -8.06 41.38
CA LYS A 40 -32.60 -9.52 41.60
C LYS A 40 -33.25 -10.30 40.44
N SER A 41 -34.11 -9.67 39.64
CA SER A 41 -34.79 -10.27 38.47
C SER A 41 -33.99 -10.20 37.17
N LEU A 42 -32.78 -9.63 37.18
CA LEU A 42 -32.01 -9.36 35.96
C LEU A 42 -31.59 -10.66 35.26
N LYS A 43 -31.94 -10.79 33.98
CA LYS A 43 -31.62 -11.90 33.08
C LYS A 43 -30.54 -11.56 32.06
N ARG A 44 -30.43 -10.29 31.63
CA ARG A 44 -29.38 -9.84 30.70
C ARG A 44 -28.72 -8.55 31.17
N LEU A 45 -27.39 -8.52 31.12
CA LEU A 45 -26.58 -7.34 31.41
C LEU A 45 -25.59 -7.11 30.28
N ASP A 46 -25.70 -5.97 29.61
CA ASP A 46 -24.77 -5.54 28.57
C ASP A 46 -23.95 -4.35 29.07
N MET A 47 -22.64 -4.54 29.16
CA MET A 47 -21.65 -3.53 29.52
C MET A 47 -20.54 -3.45 28.46
N SER A 48 -20.86 -3.78 27.20
CA SER A 48 -19.89 -3.73 26.12
C SER A 48 -19.33 -2.31 25.88
N TYR A 49 -18.07 -2.19 25.44
CA TYR A 49 -17.39 -0.91 25.15
C TYR A 49 -17.34 0.07 26.34
N CYS A 50 -17.36 -0.44 27.57
CA CYS A 50 -17.08 0.31 28.79
C CYS A 50 -15.55 0.36 29.02
N ASN A 51 -14.87 1.18 28.24
CA ASN A 51 -13.41 1.14 28.11
C ASN A 51 -12.66 1.40 29.43
N SER A 52 -13.19 2.23 30.33
CA SER A 52 -12.58 2.54 31.64
C SER A 52 -12.83 1.47 32.72
N LEU A 53 -13.53 0.38 32.40
CA LEU A 53 -13.83 -0.68 33.37
C LEU A 53 -12.60 -1.57 33.62
N GLU A 54 -11.87 -1.31 34.69
CA GLU A 54 -10.68 -2.11 35.05
C GLU A 54 -11.03 -3.45 35.72
N ARG A 55 -12.17 -3.51 36.42
CA ARG A 55 -12.62 -4.68 37.19
C ARG A 55 -14.11 -4.90 37.04
N LEU A 56 -14.54 -6.16 37.05
CA LEU A 56 -15.95 -6.52 37.07
C LEU A 56 -16.62 -6.02 38.36
N PRO A 57 -17.83 -5.44 38.31
CA PRO A 57 -18.58 -5.14 39.53
C PRO A 57 -19.00 -6.40 40.29
N HIS A 58 -19.35 -6.25 41.56
CA HIS A 58 -19.76 -7.37 42.40
C HIS A 58 -21.14 -7.90 41.96
N LEU A 59 -21.17 -9.03 41.23
CA LEU A 59 -22.39 -9.61 40.63
C LEU A 59 -23.07 -10.70 41.48
N SER A 60 -22.62 -10.93 42.72
CA SER A 60 -23.04 -12.06 43.57
C SER A 60 -24.55 -12.18 43.85
N HIS A 61 -25.31 -11.09 43.65
CA HIS A 61 -26.75 -11.02 43.89
C HIS A 61 -27.60 -11.30 42.64
N LEU A 62 -27.00 -11.33 41.44
CA LEU A 62 -27.70 -11.48 40.15
C LEU A 62 -27.91 -12.96 39.75
N ARG A 63 -28.58 -13.72 40.62
CA ARG A 63 -28.71 -15.19 40.47
C ARG A 63 -29.53 -15.63 39.25
N MET A 64 -30.35 -14.76 38.68
CA MET A 64 -31.18 -15.04 37.50
C MET A 64 -30.50 -14.69 36.16
N LEU A 65 -29.27 -14.17 36.20
CA LEU A 65 -28.56 -13.69 35.02
C LEU A 65 -28.26 -14.85 34.07
N LYS A 66 -28.73 -14.74 32.83
CA LYS A 66 -28.53 -15.71 31.74
C LYS A 66 -27.55 -15.21 30.68
N GLY A 67 -27.40 -13.90 30.50
CA GLY A 67 -26.48 -13.31 29.54
C GLY A 67 -25.68 -12.15 30.13
N LEU A 68 -24.36 -12.18 29.94
CA LEU A 68 -23.44 -11.12 30.33
C LEU A 68 -22.55 -10.76 29.14
N ASN A 69 -22.62 -9.50 28.69
CA ASN A 69 -21.78 -8.96 27.62
C ASN A 69 -20.80 -7.93 28.18
N LEU A 70 -19.51 -8.21 28.03
CA LEU A 70 -18.36 -7.38 28.43
C LEU A 70 -17.47 -7.05 27.23
N SER A 71 -17.94 -7.29 26.01
CA SER A 71 -17.13 -7.13 24.81
C SER A 71 -16.57 -5.71 24.66
N GLY A 72 -15.31 -5.54 24.26
CA GLY A 72 -14.68 -4.24 24.06
C GLY A 72 -14.33 -3.48 25.35
N CYS A 73 -14.39 -4.11 26.53
CA CYS A 73 -13.90 -3.53 27.79
C CYS A 73 -12.36 -3.59 27.84
N GLN A 74 -11.70 -2.64 27.18
CA GLN A 74 -10.26 -2.71 26.89
C GLN A 74 -9.34 -2.73 28.12
N MET A 75 -9.71 -2.07 29.22
CA MET A 75 -8.92 -2.01 30.46
C MET A 75 -9.18 -3.19 31.42
N LEU A 76 -10.14 -4.08 31.09
CA LEU A 76 -10.49 -5.21 31.95
C LEU A 76 -9.38 -6.26 31.94
N ALA A 77 -8.51 -6.20 32.95
CA ALA A 77 -7.33 -7.07 33.05
C ALA A 77 -7.61 -8.39 33.76
N MET A 78 -8.51 -8.38 34.75
CA MET A 78 -8.92 -9.56 35.50
C MET A 78 -10.43 -9.58 35.74
N VAL A 79 -11.02 -10.76 35.59
CA VAL A 79 -12.39 -11.04 36.00
C VAL A 79 -12.33 -11.99 37.21
N LYS A 80 -13.04 -11.66 38.29
CA LYS A 80 -13.19 -12.50 39.49
C LYS A 80 -14.69 -12.70 39.79
N ASP A 81 -15.00 -13.69 40.61
CA ASP A 81 -16.33 -13.94 41.18
C ASP A 81 -17.47 -14.29 40.18
N LEU A 82 -17.15 -14.73 38.96
CA LEU A 82 -18.17 -15.25 38.02
C LEU A 82 -18.83 -16.55 38.50
N GLY A 83 -18.17 -17.34 39.34
CA GLY A 83 -18.68 -18.63 39.82
C GLY A 83 -20.01 -18.57 40.59
N VAL A 84 -20.46 -17.37 40.99
CA VAL A 84 -21.76 -17.16 41.65
C VAL A 84 -22.93 -17.19 40.64
N LEU A 85 -22.67 -16.96 39.34
CA LEU A 85 -23.68 -16.82 38.29
C LEU A 85 -24.09 -18.17 37.68
N LYS A 86 -24.61 -19.08 38.50
CA LYS A 86 -24.92 -20.48 38.10
C LYS A 86 -25.95 -20.62 36.96
N SER A 87 -26.75 -19.60 36.69
CA SER A 87 -27.77 -19.59 35.62
C SER A 87 -27.27 -19.00 34.29
N LEU A 88 -25.99 -18.58 34.22
CA LEU A 88 -25.42 -17.94 33.04
C LEU A 88 -25.33 -18.94 31.88
N LYS A 89 -25.84 -18.52 30.72
CA LYS A 89 -25.85 -19.28 29.46
C LYS A 89 -24.93 -18.67 28.41
N ILE A 90 -24.80 -17.34 28.39
CA ILE A 90 -24.00 -16.60 27.42
C ILE A 90 -23.05 -15.67 28.16
N LEU A 91 -21.77 -15.76 27.84
CA LEU A 91 -20.72 -14.85 28.33
C LEU A 91 -19.88 -14.37 27.16
N ASP A 92 -19.93 -13.07 26.88
CA ASP A 92 -19.09 -12.43 25.86
C ASP A 92 -18.06 -11.53 26.52
N MET A 93 -16.78 -11.81 26.28
CA MET A 93 -15.63 -11.03 26.73
C MET A 93 -14.68 -10.72 25.55
N SER A 94 -15.23 -10.68 24.33
CA SER A 94 -14.44 -10.40 23.14
C SER A 94 -13.81 -9.00 23.16
N ASN A 95 -12.64 -8.82 22.56
CA ASN A 95 -11.88 -7.57 22.47
C ASN A 95 -11.53 -6.94 23.83
N CYS A 96 -11.48 -7.75 24.90
CA CYS A 96 -10.90 -7.38 26.18
C CYS A 96 -9.37 -7.51 26.08
N ILE A 97 -8.73 -6.55 25.42
CA ILE A 97 -7.31 -6.63 25.03
C ILE A 97 -6.33 -6.78 26.21
N SER A 98 -6.71 -6.29 27.39
CA SER A 98 -5.90 -6.39 28.61
C SER A 98 -6.11 -7.69 29.39
N LEU A 99 -7.05 -8.56 29.00
CA LEU A 99 -7.38 -9.77 29.73
C LEU A 99 -6.22 -10.78 29.66
N GLU A 100 -5.57 -10.99 30.80
CA GLU A 100 -4.39 -11.86 30.90
C GLU A 100 -4.75 -13.32 31.22
N GLY A 101 -5.92 -13.55 31.84
CA GLY A 101 -6.40 -14.87 32.22
C GLY A 101 -7.89 -14.88 32.55
N LEU A 102 -8.46 -16.08 32.63
CA LEU A 102 -9.86 -16.29 32.99
C LEU A 102 -10.03 -16.63 34.48
N PRO A 103 -11.17 -16.28 35.08
CA PRO A 103 -11.52 -16.76 36.42
C PRO A 103 -11.77 -18.26 36.40
N ASP A 104 -11.88 -18.86 37.59
CA ASP A 104 -12.44 -20.20 37.71
C ASP A 104 -13.89 -20.22 37.20
N LEU A 105 -14.11 -20.92 36.09
CA LEU A 105 -15.42 -21.12 35.45
C LEU A 105 -16.10 -22.42 35.89
N SER A 106 -15.50 -23.17 36.83
CA SER A 106 -15.98 -24.49 37.28
C SER A 106 -17.46 -24.52 37.70
N CYS A 107 -17.97 -23.40 38.21
CA CYS A 107 -19.33 -23.27 38.70
C CYS A 107 -20.36 -22.88 37.63
N LEU A 108 -19.95 -22.62 36.39
CA LEU A 108 -20.82 -22.19 35.27
C LEU A 108 -21.35 -23.37 34.44
N GLY A 109 -21.88 -24.40 35.07
CA GLY A 109 -22.32 -25.64 34.40
C GLY A 109 -23.44 -25.48 33.37
N MET A 110 -24.15 -24.35 33.33
CA MET A 110 -25.21 -24.04 32.36
C MET A 110 -24.73 -23.21 31.15
N LEU A 111 -23.44 -22.84 31.09
CA LEU A 111 -22.91 -21.99 30.03
C LEU A 111 -23.00 -22.73 28.69
N GLU A 112 -23.67 -22.11 27.72
CA GLU A 112 -23.87 -22.63 26.37
C GLU A 112 -22.94 -21.92 25.37
N GLU A 113 -22.55 -20.66 25.64
CA GLU A 113 -21.75 -19.85 24.73
C GLU A 113 -20.71 -19.00 25.47
N LEU A 114 -19.46 -19.10 25.03
CA LEU A 114 -18.33 -18.33 25.54
C LEU A 114 -17.56 -17.69 24.38
N ASN A 115 -17.50 -16.36 24.36
CA ASN A 115 -16.75 -15.59 23.36
C ASN A 115 -15.58 -14.86 24.03
N LEU A 116 -14.37 -15.19 23.60
CA LEU A 116 -13.09 -14.64 24.06
C LEU A 116 -12.30 -14.01 22.91
N SER A 117 -12.93 -13.83 21.74
CA SER A 117 -12.23 -13.40 20.53
C SER A 117 -11.54 -12.04 20.73
N GLY A 118 -10.33 -11.84 20.19
CA GLY A 118 -9.61 -10.57 20.30
C GLY A 118 -9.01 -10.27 21.68
N CYS A 119 -8.92 -11.26 22.58
CA CYS A 119 -8.20 -11.13 23.84
C CYS A 119 -6.68 -11.32 23.63
N LEU A 120 -6.00 -10.24 23.22
CA LEU A 120 -4.62 -10.28 22.73
C LEU A 120 -3.58 -10.76 23.75
N LYS A 121 -3.79 -10.50 25.05
CA LYS A 121 -2.89 -10.91 26.14
C LYS A 121 -3.16 -12.29 26.70
N LEU A 122 -4.21 -12.98 26.26
CA LEU A 122 -4.60 -14.27 26.81
C LEU A 122 -3.58 -15.35 26.37
N VAL A 123 -2.74 -15.80 27.30
CA VAL A 123 -1.66 -16.79 27.02
C VAL A 123 -2.13 -18.22 27.24
N VAL A 124 -2.89 -18.45 28.32
CA VAL A 124 -3.41 -19.75 28.73
C VAL A 124 -4.88 -19.57 29.13
N VAL A 125 -5.70 -20.54 28.75
CA VAL A 125 -7.07 -20.68 29.24
C VAL A 125 -7.12 -21.96 30.05
N GLU A 126 -7.46 -21.88 31.33
CA GLU A 126 -7.67 -23.05 32.20
C GLU A 126 -9.14 -23.12 32.66
N GLY A 127 -9.59 -24.28 33.14
CA GLY A 127 -10.92 -24.44 33.72
C GLY A 127 -12.09 -24.64 32.75
N LEU A 128 -11.87 -24.69 31.42
CA LEU A 128 -12.94 -24.98 30.45
C LEU A 128 -13.45 -26.42 30.51
N GLY A 129 -12.63 -27.38 30.96
CA GLY A 129 -13.01 -28.79 31.07
C GLY A 129 -14.20 -29.09 31.99
N VAL A 130 -14.75 -28.10 32.70
CA VAL A 130 -15.93 -28.29 33.56
C VAL A 130 -17.23 -27.87 32.86
N LEU A 131 -17.17 -27.17 31.73
CA LEU A 131 -18.32 -26.56 31.04
C LEU A 131 -19.06 -27.55 30.11
N LYS A 132 -19.64 -28.59 30.68
CA LYS A 132 -20.28 -29.70 29.93
C LYS A 132 -21.44 -29.29 29.00
N SER A 133 -22.07 -28.14 29.25
CA SER A 133 -23.20 -27.63 28.46
C SER A 133 -22.77 -26.74 27.28
N LEU A 134 -21.48 -26.44 27.13
CA LEU A 134 -20.97 -25.48 26.16
C LEU A 134 -21.21 -25.98 24.73
N LYS A 135 -21.82 -25.14 23.90
CA LYS A 135 -22.17 -25.40 22.49
C LYS A 135 -21.31 -24.56 21.54
N ARG A 136 -20.92 -23.35 21.94
CA ARG A 136 -20.05 -22.46 21.14
C ARG A 136 -18.90 -21.92 21.97
N LEU A 137 -17.70 -22.02 21.43
CA LEU A 137 -16.48 -21.43 21.99
C LEU A 137 -15.74 -20.66 20.90
N ASP A 138 -15.60 -19.34 21.07
CA ASP A 138 -14.80 -18.49 20.19
C ASP A 138 -13.58 -17.95 20.93
N MET A 139 -12.39 -18.27 20.43
CA MET A 139 -11.10 -17.77 20.91
C MET A 139 -10.29 -17.19 19.74
N SER A 140 -10.95 -16.75 18.67
CA SER A 140 -10.28 -16.16 17.51
C SER A 140 -9.50 -14.90 17.87
N LYS A 141 -8.41 -14.61 17.18
CA LYS A 141 -7.53 -13.45 17.40
C LYS A 141 -6.93 -13.38 18.80
N CYS A 142 -6.88 -14.51 19.53
CA CYS A 142 -6.08 -14.65 20.74
C CYS A 142 -4.63 -14.92 20.37
N VAL A 143 -3.95 -13.90 19.83
CA VAL A 143 -2.62 -14.02 19.21
C VAL A 143 -1.52 -14.51 20.16
N SER A 144 -1.70 -14.35 21.47
CA SER A 144 -0.75 -14.81 22.49
C SER A 144 -0.99 -16.25 22.97
N LEU A 145 -2.09 -16.88 22.55
CA LEU A 145 -2.48 -18.21 23.00
C LEU A 145 -1.47 -19.24 22.49
N GLN A 146 -0.73 -19.85 23.42
CA GLN A 146 0.32 -20.83 23.07
C GLN A 146 -0.19 -22.27 23.07
N LYS A 147 -1.16 -22.57 23.94
CA LYS A 147 -1.74 -23.90 24.13
C LYS A 147 -3.24 -23.79 24.35
N LEU A 148 -3.97 -24.79 23.89
CA LEU A 148 -5.38 -24.95 24.21
C LEU A 148 -5.55 -25.63 25.58
N PRO A 149 -6.62 -25.30 26.34
CA PRO A 149 -7.03 -26.07 27.50
C PRO A 149 -7.37 -27.52 27.14
N ASP A 150 -7.44 -28.38 28.17
CA ASP A 150 -8.09 -29.67 28.02
C ASP A 150 -9.58 -29.48 27.69
N LEU A 151 -9.96 -29.86 26.46
CA LEU A 151 -11.33 -29.81 25.94
C LEU A 151 -12.06 -31.16 26.08
N SER A 152 -11.44 -32.16 26.73
CA SER A 152 -11.93 -33.55 26.81
C SER A 152 -13.38 -33.69 27.29
N CYS A 153 -13.83 -32.76 28.13
CA CYS A 153 -15.15 -32.79 28.76
C CYS A 153 -16.23 -31.97 28.03
N LEU A 154 -15.90 -31.31 26.91
CA LEU A 154 -16.82 -30.47 26.13
C LEU A 154 -17.63 -31.26 25.08
N GLY A 155 -18.26 -32.36 25.52
CA GLY A 155 -18.97 -33.28 24.62
C GLY A 155 -20.17 -32.70 23.85
N MET A 156 -20.71 -31.54 24.27
CA MET A 156 -21.83 -30.84 23.60
C MET A 156 -21.39 -29.73 22.65
N LEU A 157 -20.08 -29.47 22.52
CA LEU A 157 -19.56 -28.38 21.70
C LEU A 157 -19.88 -28.62 20.23
N LYS A 158 -20.53 -27.65 19.58
CA LYS A 158 -20.93 -27.68 18.17
C LYS A 158 -20.04 -26.80 17.30
N GLU A 159 -19.55 -25.67 17.84
CA GLU A 159 -18.74 -24.70 17.10
C GLU A 159 -17.52 -24.30 17.92
N LEU A 160 -16.34 -24.39 17.30
CA LEU A 160 -15.07 -23.96 17.87
C LEU A 160 -14.34 -23.07 16.86
N ASN A 161 -14.02 -21.84 17.28
CA ASN A 161 -13.29 -20.87 16.47
C ASN A 161 -11.97 -20.48 17.13
N LEU A 162 -10.86 -20.75 16.44
CA LEU A 162 -9.46 -20.51 16.81
C LEU A 162 -8.73 -19.68 15.75
N CYS A 163 -9.46 -19.02 14.86
CA CYS A 163 -8.89 -18.21 13.77
C CYS A 163 -7.87 -17.20 14.31
N GLU A 164 -6.71 -17.03 13.66
CA GLU A 164 -5.64 -16.08 14.04
C GLU A 164 -5.01 -16.33 15.43
N CYS A 165 -5.02 -17.57 15.94
CA CYS A 165 -4.21 -17.98 17.10
C CYS A 165 -2.75 -18.22 16.70
N LEU A 166 -2.02 -17.14 16.43
CA LEU A 166 -0.70 -17.16 15.75
C LEU A 166 0.40 -17.97 16.45
N LYS A 167 0.33 -18.13 17.78
CA LYS A 167 1.33 -18.87 18.58
C LYS A 167 1.00 -20.35 18.80
N LEU A 168 -0.13 -20.82 18.28
CA LEU A 168 -0.56 -22.21 18.45
C LEU A 168 0.24 -23.12 17.52
N VAL A 169 1.07 -24.00 18.11
CA VAL A 169 1.96 -24.92 17.37
C VAL A 169 1.35 -26.32 17.23
N VAL A 170 0.74 -26.83 18.30
CA VAL A 170 0.14 -28.15 18.37
C VAL A 170 -1.25 -28.04 18.98
N ILE A 171 -2.17 -28.85 18.47
CA ILE A 171 -3.49 -29.03 19.03
C ILE A 171 -3.57 -30.48 19.52
N GLU A 172 -3.84 -30.68 20.81
CA GLU A 172 -3.98 -32.00 21.41
C GLU A 172 -5.41 -32.20 21.95
N HIS A 173 -5.82 -33.46 22.16
CA HIS A 173 -7.08 -33.84 22.81
C HIS A 173 -8.39 -33.45 22.09
N PHE A 174 -8.39 -33.28 20.76
CA PHE A 174 -9.62 -33.01 19.97
C PHE A 174 -10.49 -34.23 19.72
N GLY A 175 -9.93 -35.43 19.80
CA GLY A 175 -10.61 -36.70 19.58
C GLY A 175 -11.74 -37.01 20.57
N VAL A 176 -12.24 -36.06 21.36
CA VAL A 176 -13.36 -36.24 22.31
C VAL A 176 -14.59 -35.37 21.97
N LEU A 177 -14.45 -34.40 21.04
CA LEU A 177 -15.51 -33.44 20.68
C LEU A 177 -16.55 -34.02 19.69
N LYS A 178 -17.27 -35.06 20.14
CA LYS A 178 -18.19 -35.86 19.29
C LYS A 178 -19.36 -35.09 18.68
N SER A 179 -19.73 -33.93 19.23
CA SER A 179 -20.85 -33.10 18.75
C SER A 179 -20.43 -31.97 17.80
N LEU A 180 -19.13 -31.84 17.50
CA LEU A 180 -18.59 -30.70 16.76
C LEU A 180 -19.09 -30.72 15.31
N LYS A 181 -19.63 -29.59 14.86
CA LYS A 181 -20.14 -29.36 13.49
C LYS A 181 -19.29 -28.37 12.72
N LYS A 182 -18.75 -27.35 13.38
CA LYS A 182 -17.91 -26.33 12.76
C LYS A 182 -16.61 -26.15 13.51
N LEU A 183 -15.50 -26.18 12.77
CA LEU A 183 -14.17 -25.97 13.30
C LEU A 183 -13.42 -24.97 12.43
N ASN A 184 -13.01 -23.84 13.01
CA ASN A 184 -12.18 -22.85 12.34
C ASN A 184 -10.83 -22.72 13.04
N ILE A 185 -9.75 -23.05 12.34
CA ILE A 185 -8.34 -22.96 12.79
C ILE A 185 -7.53 -22.14 11.76
N SER A 186 -8.19 -21.25 11.02
CA SER A 186 -7.52 -20.42 10.00
C SER A 186 -6.45 -19.50 10.60
N CYS A 187 -5.43 -19.16 9.81
CA CYS A 187 -4.34 -18.25 10.15
C CYS A 187 -3.51 -18.68 11.39
N CYS A 188 -3.58 -19.94 11.80
CA CYS A 188 -2.69 -20.52 12.80
C CYS A 188 -1.34 -20.86 12.14
N ASN A 189 -0.54 -19.83 11.88
CA ASN A 189 0.65 -19.90 11.01
C ASN A 189 1.74 -20.89 11.47
N LEU A 190 1.80 -21.24 12.76
CA LEU A 190 2.79 -22.17 13.31
C LEU A 190 2.29 -23.61 13.41
N LEU A 191 1.04 -23.89 13.03
CA LEU A 191 0.46 -25.23 13.09
C LEU A 191 1.11 -26.13 12.04
N GLU A 192 1.86 -27.13 12.50
CA GLU A 192 2.59 -28.07 11.62
C GLU A 192 1.75 -29.30 11.25
N GLY A 193 0.74 -29.64 12.05
CA GLY A 193 -0.17 -30.77 11.81
C GLY A 193 -1.52 -30.59 12.49
N LEU A 194 -2.53 -31.35 12.05
CA LEU A 194 -3.83 -31.39 12.70
C LEU A 194 -3.84 -32.33 13.91
N PRO A 195 -4.75 -32.10 14.88
CA PRO A 195 -4.96 -33.05 15.97
C PRO A 195 -5.58 -34.37 15.48
N ASP A 196 -5.62 -35.39 16.34
CA ASP A 196 -6.40 -36.61 16.08
C ASP A 196 -7.89 -36.28 15.82
N LEU A 197 -8.33 -36.52 14.58
CA LEU A 197 -9.69 -36.27 14.09
C LEU A 197 -10.62 -37.49 14.23
N SER A 198 -10.16 -38.60 14.81
CA SER A 198 -10.84 -39.92 14.75
C SER A 198 -12.29 -39.93 15.25
N ASN A 199 -12.67 -38.99 16.12
CA ASN A 199 -14.01 -38.90 16.69
C ASN A 199 -14.82 -37.67 16.25
N LEU A 200 -14.36 -36.94 15.22
CA LEU A 200 -15.00 -35.72 14.70
C LEU A 200 -15.94 -35.99 13.51
N GLY A 201 -16.53 -37.18 13.42
CA GLY A 201 -17.34 -37.61 12.27
C GLY A 201 -18.60 -36.78 11.96
N LEU A 202 -19.02 -35.87 12.85
CA LEU A 202 -20.15 -34.95 12.64
C LEU A 202 -19.75 -33.56 12.12
N VAL A 203 -18.45 -33.28 11.93
CA VAL A 203 -18.00 -31.98 11.42
C VAL A 203 -18.50 -31.78 10.00
N GLU A 204 -19.24 -30.69 9.77
CA GLU A 204 -19.80 -30.27 8.48
C GLU A 204 -18.93 -29.18 7.83
N GLU A 205 -18.21 -28.38 8.62
CA GLU A 205 -17.36 -27.28 8.13
C GLU A 205 -16.00 -27.26 8.83
N LEU A 206 -14.92 -27.29 8.05
CA LEU A 206 -13.55 -27.20 8.52
C LEU A 206 -12.81 -26.09 7.75
N ASN A 207 -12.32 -25.09 8.47
CA ASN A 207 -11.50 -24.01 7.90
C ASN A 207 -10.08 -24.03 8.48
N LEU A 208 -9.10 -24.22 7.61
CA LEU A 208 -7.67 -24.25 7.85
C LEU A 208 -6.93 -23.18 7.03
N SER A 209 -7.64 -22.23 6.42
CA SER A 209 -7.06 -21.22 5.53
C SER A 209 -5.93 -20.46 6.21
N GLY A 210 -4.79 -20.29 5.56
CA GLY A 210 -3.65 -19.52 6.09
C GLY A 210 -2.78 -20.29 7.07
N CYS A 211 -2.98 -21.60 7.26
CA CYS A 211 -2.07 -22.45 8.02
C CYS A 211 -0.78 -22.73 7.23
N LYS A 212 0.10 -21.73 7.16
CA LYS A 212 1.27 -21.71 6.24
C LYS A 212 2.29 -22.81 6.47
N LYS A 213 2.38 -23.39 7.67
CA LYS A 213 3.32 -24.47 8.02
C LYS A 213 2.75 -25.88 7.84
N LEU A 214 1.46 -26.01 7.54
CA LEU A 214 0.81 -27.30 7.38
C LEU A 214 1.34 -27.99 6.12
N VAL A 215 2.04 -29.12 6.28
CA VAL A 215 2.68 -29.85 5.16
C VAL A 215 1.80 -30.99 4.64
N VAL A 216 1.24 -31.79 5.55
CA VAL A 216 0.35 -32.92 5.26
C VAL A 216 -0.83 -32.87 6.21
N VAL A 217 -2.01 -33.28 5.73
CA VAL A 217 -3.19 -33.42 6.57
C VAL A 217 -3.60 -34.88 6.69
N GLU A 218 -3.13 -35.52 7.75
CA GLU A 218 -3.53 -36.89 8.10
C GLU A 218 -4.89 -36.89 8.83
N GLY A 219 -5.63 -38.01 8.73
CA GLY A 219 -6.89 -38.19 9.47
C GLY A 219 -8.14 -37.51 8.89
N LEU A 220 -8.02 -36.72 7.81
CA LEU A 220 -9.15 -36.06 7.13
C LEU A 220 -10.25 -37.05 6.73
N GLY A 221 -9.89 -38.24 6.26
CA GLY A 221 -10.83 -39.25 5.77
C GLY A 221 -11.85 -39.76 6.80
N VAL A 222 -11.72 -39.40 8.08
CA VAL A 222 -12.70 -39.74 9.13
C VAL A 222 -13.91 -38.80 9.14
N LEU A 223 -13.79 -37.60 8.54
CA LEU A 223 -14.82 -36.55 8.56
C LEU A 223 -15.93 -36.78 7.50
N LYS A 224 -16.66 -37.89 7.61
CA LYS A 224 -17.66 -38.32 6.60
C LYS A 224 -18.84 -37.35 6.40
N SER A 225 -19.11 -36.48 7.38
CA SER A 225 -20.19 -35.47 7.29
C SER A 225 -19.71 -34.12 6.72
N LEU A 226 -18.44 -34.00 6.36
CA LEU A 226 -17.84 -32.73 5.94
C LEU A 226 -18.45 -32.26 4.61
N LYS A 227 -18.99 -31.04 4.61
CA LYS A 227 -19.58 -30.36 3.45
C LYS A 227 -18.69 -29.25 2.91
N ARG A 228 -17.94 -28.57 3.79
CA ARG A 228 -17.01 -27.49 3.42
C ARG A 228 -15.64 -27.72 4.01
N LEU A 229 -14.62 -27.70 3.15
CA LEU A 229 -13.22 -27.70 3.52
C LEU A 229 -12.51 -26.49 2.89
N ASP A 230 -12.01 -25.59 3.73
CA ASP A 230 -11.24 -24.42 3.29
C ASP A 230 -9.79 -24.53 3.76
N MET A 231 -8.85 -24.44 2.84
CA MET A 231 -7.41 -24.48 3.06
C MET A 231 -6.69 -23.39 2.26
N LEU A 232 -7.38 -22.29 1.93
CA LEU A 232 -6.79 -21.18 1.17
C LEU A 232 -5.49 -20.69 1.80
N GLY A 233 -4.42 -20.55 1.03
CA GLY A 233 -3.15 -19.99 1.49
C GLY A 233 -2.34 -20.92 2.41
N CYS A 234 -2.61 -22.22 2.41
CA CYS A 234 -1.74 -23.23 3.02
C CYS A 234 -0.49 -23.47 2.16
N THR A 235 0.43 -22.50 2.15
CA THR A 235 1.54 -22.44 1.19
C THR A 235 2.55 -23.59 1.28
N SER A 236 2.64 -24.28 2.41
CA SER A 236 3.55 -25.43 2.58
C SER A 236 2.89 -26.79 2.35
N LEU A 237 1.59 -26.83 2.04
CA LEU A 237 0.86 -28.07 1.84
C LEU A 237 1.39 -28.78 0.59
N GLU A 238 1.93 -29.98 0.75
CA GLU A 238 2.54 -30.76 -0.34
C GLU A 238 1.55 -31.75 -0.97
N GLY A 239 0.65 -32.31 -0.17
CA GLY A 239 -0.35 -33.26 -0.66
C GLY A 239 -1.60 -33.36 0.22
N LEU A 240 -2.71 -33.73 -0.41
CA LEU A 240 -3.93 -34.13 0.29
C LEU A 240 -4.23 -35.61 0.01
N LEU A 241 -4.25 -36.41 1.06
CA LEU A 241 -4.51 -37.85 1.00
C LEU A 241 -5.91 -38.18 1.53
N TYR A 242 -6.47 -39.31 1.11
CA TYR A 242 -7.73 -39.87 1.61
C TYR A 242 -8.99 -39.00 1.42
N LEU A 243 -9.02 -38.08 0.43
CA LEU A 243 -10.25 -37.33 0.10
C LEU A 243 -11.40 -38.25 -0.31
N SER A 244 -11.10 -39.42 -0.85
CA SER A 244 -12.07 -40.43 -1.29
C SER A 244 -13.14 -40.76 -0.25
N ASN A 245 -12.86 -40.55 1.04
CA ASN A 245 -13.76 -40.84 2.14
C ASN A 245 -14.72 -39.67 2.48
N LEU A 246 -14.50 -38.46 1.95
CA LEU A 246 -15.32 -37.26 2.21
C LEU A 246 -16.55 -37.21 1.30
N CYS A 247 -17.41 -38.23 1.40
CA CYS A 247 -18.50 -38.45 0.46
C CYS A 247 -19.63 -37.41 0.51
N MET A 248 -19.62 -36.45 1.44
CA MET A 248 -20.62 -35.37 1.55
C MET A 248 -20.05 -33.99 1.17
N LEU A 249 -18.79 -33.93 0.70
CA LEU A 249 -18.12 -32.66 0.45
C LEU A 249 -18.77 -31.93 -0.73
N GLU A 250 -19.25 -30.71 -0.47
CA GLU A 250 -19.88 -29.83 -1.47
C GLU A 250 -18.93 -28.72 -1.92
N GLN A 251 -18.01 -28.26 -1.08
CA GLN A 251 -17.07 -27.18 -1.39
C GLN A 251 -15.66 -27.50 -0.89
N LEU A 252 -14.68 -27.34 -1.78
CA LEU A 252 -13.27 -27.51 -1.50
C LEU A 252 -12.48 -26.30 -2.01
N ASN A 253 -11.81 -25.60 -1.09
CA ASN A 253 -10.95 -24.46 -1.41
C ASN A 253 -9.49 -24.77 -1.05
N LEU A 254 -8.64 -24.86 -2.06
CA LEU A 254 -7.20 -25.10 -1.99
C LEU A 254 -6.41 -23.93 -2.62
N ALA A 255 -7.06 -22.78 -2.83
CA ALA A 255 -6.43 -21.63 -3.50
C ALA A 255 -5.14 -21.19 -2.79
N GLY A 256 -4.07 -20.92 -3.52
CA GLY A 256 -2.79 -20.45 -2.98
C GLY A 256 -1.98 -21.51 -2.23
N CYS A 257 -2.30 -22.80 -2.37
CA CYS A 257 -1.48 -23.91 -1.89
C CYS A 257 -0.28 -24.13 -2.84
N LEU A 258 0.71 -23.24 -2.75
CA LEU A 258 1.81 -23.13 -3.73
C LEU A 258 2.65 -24.40 -3.92
N LYS A 259 2.80 -25.24 -2.88
CA LYS A 259 3.56 -26.49 -2.91
C LYS A 259 2.72 -27.74 -3.22
N LEU A 260 1.40 -27.59 -3.37
CA LEU A 260 0.50 -28.73 -3.53
C LEU A 260 0.80 -29.42 -4.86
N ALA A 261 1.32 -30.64 -4.78
CA ALA A 261 1.70 -31.44 -5.95
C ALA A 261 0.63 -32.49 -6.29
N LEU A 262 0.03 -33.12 -5.27
CA LEU A 262 -0.89 -34.25 -5.42
C LEU A 262 -2.18 -34.06 -4.59
N VAL A 263 -3.32 -34.38 -5.20
CA VAL A 263 -4.65 -34.40 -4.55
C VAL A 263 -5.31 -35.77 -4.79
N GLU A 264 -5.06 -36.73 -3.90
CA GLU A 264 -5.53 -38.11 -4.07
C GLU A 264 -7.02 -38.24 -3.71
N GLY A 265 -7.79 -38.91 -4.57
CA GLY A 265 -9.20 -39.22 -4.32
C GLY A 265 -10.22 -38.12 -4.65
N LEU A 266 -9.78 -36.99 -5.23
CA LEU A 266 -10.66 -35.89 -5.65
C LEU A 266 -11.75 -36.32 -6.64
N GLY A 267 -11.43 -37.21 -7.58
CA GLY A 267 -12.39 -37.75 -8.56
C GLY A 267 -13.55 -38.56 -7.97
N LEU A 268 -13.51 -38.89 -6.68
CA LEU A 268 -14.55 -39.67 -6.00
C LEU A 268 -15.60 -38.79 -5.27
N LEU A 269 -15.45 -37.46 -5.27
CA LEU A 269 -16.29 -36.51 -4.55
C LEU A 269 -17.60 -36.17 -5.29
N LYS A 270 -18.52 -37.13 -5.41
CA LYS A 270 -19.73 -37.01 -6.25
C LYS A 270 -20.68 -35.84 -5.95
N PHE A 271 -20.61 -35.25 -4.74
CA PHE A 271 -21.46 -34.13 -4.31
C PHE A 271 -20.77 -32.77 -4.40
N LEU A 272 -19.52 -32.73 -4.89
CA LEU A 272 -18.75 -31.49 -5.00
C LEU A 272 -19.42 -30.54 -5.98
N LYS A 273 -19.75 -29.34 -5.51
CA LYS A 273 -20.37 -28.25 -6.27
C LYS A 273 -19.39 -27.13 -6.60
N ALA A 274 -18.40 -26.88 -5.74
CA ALA A 274 -17.38 -25.86 -5.96
C ALA A 274 -15.98 -26.38 -5.62
N LEU A 275 -15.04 -26.15 -6.55
CA LEU A 275 -13.63 -26.48 -6.39
C LEU A 275 -12.76 -25.28 -6.79
N ASP A 276 -12.01 -24.76 -5.82
CA ASP A 276 -11.00 -23.73 -6.07
C ASP A 276 -9.60 -24.29 -5.82
N MET A 277 -8.76 -24.30 -6.85
CA MET A 277 -7.34 -24.66 -6.78
C MET A 277 -6.49 -23.59 -7.46
N SER A 278 -6.95 -22.33 -7.45
CA SER A 278 -6.22 -21.22 -8.02
C SER A 278 -4.84 -21.05 -7.37
N TRP A 279 -3.85 -20.64 -8.15
CA TRP A 279 -2.47 -20.42 -7.72
C TRP A 279 -1.78 -21.66 -7.12
N CYS A 280 -2.28 -22.88 -7.39
CA CYS A 280 -1.60 -24.13 -7.09
C CYS A 280 -0.50 -24.41 -8.13
N VAL A 281 0.55 -23.58 -8.12
CA VAL A 281 1.62 -23.58 -9.14
C VAL A 281 2.44 -24.87 -9.24
N SER A 282 2.48 -25.67 -8.17
CA SER A 282 3.25 -26.94 -8.12
C SER A 282 2.45 -28.17 -8.54
N LEU A 283 1.15 -28.03 -8.81
CA LEU A 283 0.26 -29.14 -9.11
C LEU A 283 0.74 -29.91 -10.35
N GLU A 284 1.00 -31.22 -10.19
CA GLU A 284 1.56 -32.07 -11.26
C GLU A 284 0.46 -32.64 -12.17
N GLY A 285 -0.78 -32.63 -11.72
CA GLY A 285 -1.94 -33.14 -12.44
C GLY A 285 -3.19 -33.16 -11.57
N LEU A 286 -4.36 -33.33 -12.19
CA LEU A 286 -5.59 -33.65 -11.47
C LEU A 286 -5.99 -35.09 -11.75
N PRO A 287 -6.61 -35.79 -10.79
CA PRO A 287 -7.23 -37.08 -11.09
C PRO A 287 -8.43 -36.88 -12.01
N ASP A 288 -8.91 -37.97 -12.60
CA ASP A 288 -10.11 -37.94 -13.45
C ASP A 288 -11.31 -37.31 -12.70
N LEU A 289 -11.74 -36.16 -13.21
CA LEU A 289 -12.86 -35.39 -12.67
C LEU A 289 -14.19 -35.73 -13.36
N SER A 290 -14.19 -36.68 -14.30
CA SER A 290 -15.38 -37.12 -15.05
C SER A 290 -16.57 -37.48 -14.17
N HIS A 291 -16.33 -37.93 -12.94
CA HIS A 291 -17.37 -38.36 -12.02
C HIS A 291 -18.00 -37.23 -11.17
N LEU A 292 -17.53 -35.98 -11.31
CA LEU A 292 -18.02 -34.81 -10.56
C LEU A 292 -19.26 -34.17 -11.23
N GLY A 293 -20.32 -34.95 -11.44
CA GLY A 293 -21.51 -34.49 -12.17
C GLY A 293 -22.31 -33.34 -11.52
N MET A 294 -22.04 -32.99 -10.24
CA MET A 294 -22.67 -31.88 -9.52
C MET A 294 -21.83 -30.59 -9.51
N LEU A 295 -20.63 -30.60 -10.11
CA LEU A 295 -19.72 -29.46 -10.05
C LEU A 295 -20.30 -28.28 -10.83
N GLU A 296 -20.57 -27.18 -10.14
CA GLU A 296 -21.10 -25.93 -10.70
C GLU A 296 -19.98 -24.89 -10.91
N GLU A 297 -18.91 -24.94 -10.11
CA GLU A 297 -17.82 -23.97 -10.11
C GLU A 297 -16.45 -24.63 -10.06
N LEU A 298 -15.58 -24.27 -11.00
CA LEU A 298 -14.19 -24.73 -11.06
C LEU A 298 -13.25 -23.54 -11.29
N ASN A 299 -12.34 -23.28 -10.35
CA ASN A 299 -11.31 -22.26 -10.45
C ASN A 299 -9.92 -22.89 -10.44
N LEU A 300 -9.19 -22.75 -11.56
CA LEU A 300 -7.81 -23.20 -11.76
C LEU A 300 -6.89 -22.03 -12.15
N SER A 301 -7.28 -20.80 -11.84
CA SER A 301 -6.54 -19.61 -12.25
C SER A 301 -5.10 -19.61 -11.71
N GLY A 302 -4.13 -19.17 -12.51
CA GLY A 302 -2.72 -19.04 -12.08
C GLY A 302 -1.96 -20.36 -11.89
N CYS A 303 -2.52 -21.51 -12.28
CA CYS A 303 -1.81 -22.79 -12.28
C CYS A 303 -0.79 -22.84 -13.44
N SER A 304 0.50 -23.02 -13.13
CA SER A 304 1.61 -22.81 -14.09
C SER A 304 2.30 -24.08 -14.61
N LYS A 305 2.14 -25.23 -13.96
CA LYS A 305 2.74 -26.52 -14.40
C LYS A 305 1.77 -27.32 -15.27
N GLN A 306 2.30 -28.34 -15.96
CA GLN A 306 1.54 -29.30 -16.77
C GLN A 306 0.46 -29.98 -15.91
N VAL A 307 -0.75 -29.42 -15.84
CA VAL A 307 -1.87 -30.10 -15.18
C VAL A 307 -2.35 -31.19 -16.13
N VAL A 308 -1.75 -32.37 -16.06
CA VAL A 308 -2.28 -33.57 -16.72
C VAL A 308 -3.50 -33.98 -15.93
N VAL A 309 -4.69 -33.90 -16.54
CA VAL A 309 -5.88 -34.50 -15.96
C VAL A 309 -6.18 -35.79 -16.70
N GLU A 310 -6.00 -36.93 -16.05
CA GLU A 310 -6.37 -38.22 -16.65
C GLU A 310 -7.88 -38.20 -16.95
N GLY A 311 -8.30 -38.55 -18.16
CA GLY A 311 -9.71 -38.42 -18.58
C GLY A 311 -10.07 -37.09 -19.28
N LEU A 312 -9.19 -36.08 -19.26
CA LEU A 312 -9.32 -34.83 -20.04
C LEU A 312 -8.44 -34.81 -21.31
N GLY A 313 -7.66 -35.86 -21.57
CA GLY A 313 -6.55 -35.75 -22.51
C GLY A 313 -5.55 -34.70 -22.01
N VAL A 314 -4.35 -34.65 -22.57
CA VAL A 314 -3.30 -33.78 -22.03
C VAL A 314 -3.72 -32.31 -22.14
N LEU A 315 -4.07 -31.66 -21.02
CA LEU A 315 -4.16 -30.20 -20.92
C LEU A 315 -2.73 -29.68 -20.96
N ASN A 316 -2.16 -29.67 -22.18
CA ASN A 316 -0.76 -29.37 -22.41
C ASN A 316 -0.55 -27.86 -22.27
N LEU A 317 -0.42 -27.42 -21.02
CA LEU A 317 0.06 -26.11 -20.59
C LEU A 317 1.58 -25.97 -20.79
N SER A 318 2.17 -26.69 -21.75
CA SER A 318 3.57 -26.53 -22.11
C SER A 318 3.72 -26.50 -23.63
N GLY A 319 4.39 -25.46 -24.13
CA GLY A 319 4.97 -25.51 -25.45
C GLY A 319 6.00 -26.63 -25.49
N TYR A 320 5.75 -27.63 -26.34
CA TYR A 320 6.67 -28.31 -27.27
C TYR A 320 6.10 -29.68 -27.64
N SER A 321 5.07 -29.70 -28.48
CA SER A 321 4.87 -30.73 -29.52
C SER A 321 3.72 -30.29 -30.43
N LYS A 322 3.81 -30.62 -31.72
CA LYS A 322 2.79 -30.30 -32.72
C LYS A 322 1.49 -31.03 -32.34
N GLN A 323 0.39 -30.29 -32.25
CA GLN A 323 -0.99 -30.76 -32.01
C GLN A 323 -1.21 -31.49 -30.68
N ALA A 324 -1.48 -30.73 -29.61
CA ALA A 324 -2.18 -31.24 -28.44
C ALA A 324 -3.68 -30.91 -28.62
N VAL A 325 -4.46 -31.91 -29.01
CA VAL A 325 -5.93 -31.88 -28.97
C VAL A 325 -6.33 -32.43 -27.60
N VAL A 326 -7.18 -31.68 -26.88
CA VAL A 326 -7.66 -32.03 -25.55
C VAL A 326 -9.03 -32.70 -25.71
N GLU A 327 -9.13 -33.99 -25.41
CA GLU A 327 -10.38 -34.76 -25.37
C GLU A 327 -10.77 -35.02 -23.91
N GLY A 328 -11.81 -34.35 -23.38
CA GLY A 328 -12.46 -34.82 -22.14
C GLY A 328 -13.10 -33.81 -21.18
N LEU A 329 -13.36 -32.54 -21.59
CA LEU A 329 -14.32 -31.68 -20.84
C LEU A 329 -15.77 -32.17 -20.99
N GLY A 330 -15.98 -33.30 -21.67
CA GLY A 330 -17.25 -33.82 -22.17
C GLY A 330 -18.26 -34.30 -21.12
N ILE A 331 -18.02 -34.10 -19.83
CA ILE A 331 -18.79 -34.80 -18.77
C ILE A 331 -19.33 -33.85 -17.69
N PHE A 332 -18.90 -32.58 -17.64
CA PHE A 332 -19.39 -31.59 -16.68
C PHE A 332 -20.72 -30.96 -17.13
N ASN A 333 -21.80 -31.73 -17.06
CA ASN A 333 -23.14 -31.27 -17.50
C ASN A 333 -23.75 -30.17 -16.61
N SER A 334 -23.20 -29.93 -15.42
CA SER A 334 -23.74 -28.97 -14.43
C SER A 334 -22.88 -27.71 -14.25
N LEU A 335 -21.72 -27.62 -14.93
CA LEU A 335 -20.77 -26.54 -14.70
C LEU A 335 -21.33 -25.21 -15.21
N LYS A 336 -21.37 -24.21 -14.32
CA LYS A 336 -21.86 -22.85 -14.60
C LYS A 336 -20.71 -21.85 -14.68
N ARG A 337 -19.65 -22.01 -13.89
CA ARG A 337 -18.49 -21.11 -13.87
C ARG A 337 -17.18 -21.88 -14.03
N LEU A 338 -16.35 -21.43 -14.96
CA LEU A 338 -15.00 -21.94 -15.19
C LEU A 338 -14.00 -20.77 -15.25
N ASP A 339 -13.05 -20.76 -14.33
CA ASP A 339 -11.96 -19.78 -14.30
C ASP A 339 -10.62 -20.46 -14.57
N LEU A 340 -9.99 -20.10 -15.69
CA LEU A 340 -8.65 -20.52 -16.10
C LEU A 340 -7.75 -19.30 -16.33
N SER A 341 -8.05 -18.16 -15.68
CA SER A 341 -7.27 -16.93 -15.86
C SER A 341 -5.81 -17.12 -15.44
N TRP A 342 -4.89 -16.39 -16.06
CA TRP A 342 -3.44 -16.47 -15.80
C TRP A 342 -2.81 -17.84 -16.03
N CYS A 343 -3.49 -18.75 -16.74
CA CYS A 343 -2.88 -19.95 -17.30
C CYS A 343 -2.03 -19.57 -18.52
N VAL A 344 -0.84 -19.02 -18.26
CA VAL A 344 0.03 -18.32 -19.24
C VAL A 344 0.33 -19.16 -20.49
N SER A 345 0.42 -20.47 -20.34
CA SER A 345 0.77 -21.44 -21.37
C SER A 345 -0.41 -22.08 -22.10
N LEU A 346 -1.65 -21.68 -21.78
CA LEU A 346 -2.85 -22.15 -22.48
C LEU A 346 -2.88 -21.60 -23.91
N LYS A 347 -2.78 -22.49 -24.92
CA LYS A 347 -2.74 -22.11 -26.35
C LYS A 347 -4.09 -22.18 -27.07
N GLY A 348 -5.01 -22.99 -26.54
CA GLY A 348 -6.35 -23.22 -27.08
C GLY A 348 -7.23 -23.89 -26.03
N LEU A 349 -8.54 -23.95 -26.28
CA LEU A 349 -9.50 -24.60 -25.40
C LEU A 349 -9.80 -26.05 -25.85
N PRO A 350 -10.20 -26.96 -24.95
CA PRO A 350 -10.61 -28.34 -25.27
C PRO A 350 -11.96 -28.42 -25.97
N ASP A 351 -12.38 -29.61 -26.46
CA ASP A 351 -13.76 -29.81 -26.93
C ASP A 351 -14.80 -29.44 -25.85
N GLN A 352 -15.62 -28.43 -26.14
CA GLN A 352 -16.65 -27.88 -25.25
C GLN A 352 -18.05 -28.40 -25.55
N SER A 353 -18.18 -29.43 -26.39
CA SER A 353 -19.46 -30.00 -26.86
C SER A 353 -20.48 -30.31 -25.74
N HIS A 354 -20.02 -30.54 -24.51
CA HIS A 354 -20.86 -30.90 -23.36
C HIS A 354 -20.99 -29.81 -22.27
N LEU A 355 -20.32 -28.66 -22.41
CA LEU A 355 -20.40 -27.54 -21.45
C LEU A 355 -21.62 -26.62 -21.70
N GLY A 356 -22.75 -27.21 -22.11
CA GLY A 356 -23.92 -26.46 -22.56
C GLY A 356 -24.59 -25.58 -21.49
N MET A 357 -24.34 -25.85 -20.20
CA MET A 357 -24.86 -25.06 -19.07
C MET A 357 -23.90 -23.95 -18.59
N LEU A 358 -22.71 -23.84 -19.16
CA LEU A 358 -21.70 -22.86 -18.72
C LEU A 358 -22.24 -21.44 -18.92
N GLU A 359 -22.30 -20.66 -17.84
CA GLU A 359 -22.74 -19.27 -17.84
C GLU A 359 -21.56 -18.30 -17.87
N GLU A 360 -20.40 -18.70 -17.33
CA GLU A 360 -19.22 -17.84 -17.20
C GLU A 360 -17.92 -18.57 -17.51
N LEU A 361 -17.11 -17.96 -18.38
CA LEU A 361 -15.79 -18.45 -18.76
C LEU A 361 -14.77 -17.31 -18.62
N ASN A 362 -13.80 -17.46 -17.72
CA ASN A 362 -12.70 -16.52 -17.53
C ASN A 362 -11.39 -17.13 -18.04
N LEU A 363 -10.81 -16.48 -19.04
CA LEU A 363 -9.53 -16.82 -19.68
C LEU A 363 -8.57 -15.63 -19.66
N SER A 364 -8.83 -14.64 -18.79
CA SER A 364 -8.02 -13.43 -18.73
C SER A 364 -6.55 -13.73 -18.40
N GLY A 365 -5.60 -13.02 -19.00
CA GLY A 365 -4.17 -13.21 -18.74
C GLY A 365 -3.55 -14.48 -19.35
N CYS A 366 -4.28 -15.27 -20.13
CA CYS A 366 -3.75 -16.41 -20.89
C CYS A 366 -2.91 -15.92 -22.09
N SER A 367 -1.67 -15.52 -21.84
CA SER A 367 -0.87 -14.74 -22.79
C SER A 367 -0.48 -15.48 -24.09
N GLU A 368 -0.40 -16.81 -24.07
CA GLU A 368 -0.12 -17.65 -25.24
C GLU A 368 -1.38 -18.04 -26.03
N LEU A 369 -2.58 -17.72 -25.55
CA LEU A 369 -3.84 -18.06 -26.19
C LEU A 369 -3.95 -17.31 -27.53
N ALA A 370 -3.79 -18.05 -28.63
CA ALA A 370 -3.76 -17.49 -29.98
C ALA A 370 -5.07 -17.70 -30.73
N VAL A 371 -5.76 -18.81 -30.45
CA VAL A 371 -7.01 -19.23 -31.08
C VAL A 371 -7.94 -19.78 -30.00
N VAL A 372 -9.22 -19.44 -30.09
CA VAL A 372 -10.26 -19.92 -29.16
C VAL A 372 -11.29 -20.72 -29.98
N GLU A 373 -11.02 -21.95 -30.36
CA GLU A 373 -11.99 -22.77 -31.11
C GLU A 373 -13.03 -23.42 -30.18
N GLY A 374 -14.20 -23.74 -30.75
CA GLY A 374 -15.25 -24.53 -30.09
C GLY A 374 -16.19 -23.80 -29.11
N LEU A 375 -16.12 -22.46 -29.01
CA LEU A 375 -17.13 -21.68 -28.24
C LEU A 375 -18.58 -21.90 -28.71
N GLY A 376 -18.79 -22.38 -29.94
CA GLY A 376 -20.11 -22.63 -30.52
C GLY A 376 -21.02 -23.57 -29.72
N PHE A 377 -20.46 -24.36 -28.79
CA PHE A 377 -21.22 -25.28 -27.94
C PHE A 377 -21.73 -24.64 -26.64
N LEU A 378 -21.17 -23.49 -26.22
CA LEU A 378 -21.46 -22.82 -24.94
C LEU A 378 -22.73 -21.94 -25.01
N LYS A 379 -23.87 -22.54 -25.36
CA LYS A 379 -25.11 -21.79 -25.66
C LYS A 379 -25.63 -20.94 -24.50
N SER A 380 -25.36 -21.34 -23.26
CA SER A 380 -25.81 -20.66 -22.03
C SER A 380 -24.86 -19.56 -21.53
N LEU A 381 -23.75 -19.31 -22.25
CA LEU A 381 -22.72 -18.38 -21.79
C LEU A 381 -23.26 -16.95 -21.73
N LYS A 382 -23.17 -16.34 -20.54
CA LYS A 382 -23.53 -14.95 -20.26
C LYS A 382 -22.31 -14.04 -20.15
N ARG A 383 -21.17 -14.55 -19.64
CA ARG A 383 -19.93 -13.77 -19.49
C ARG A 383 -18.73 -14.51 -20.07
N LEU A 384 -17.97 -13.81 -20.90
CA LEU A 384 -16.70 -14.28 -21.46
C LEU A 384 -15.62 -13.23 -21.23
N ASP A 385 -14.59 -13.59 -20.45
CA ASP A 385 -13.42 -12.74 -20.24
C ASP A 385 -12.20 -13.33 -20.96
N LEU A 386 -11.69 -12.57 -21.93
CA LEU A 386 -10.50 -12.85 -22.72
C LEU A 386 -9.46 -11.73 -22.57
N SER A 387 -9.57 -10.89 -21.54
CA SER A 387 -8.67 -9.75 -21.34
C SER A 387 -7.22 -10.17 -21.17
N LEU A 388 -6.28 -9.34 -21.59
CA LEU A 388 -4.83 -9.59 -21.50
C LEU A 388 -4.35 -10.85 -22.26
N CYS A 389 -5.16 -11.42 -23.14
CA CYS A 389 -4.76 -12.47 -24.08
C CYS A 389 -3.88 -11.87 -25.20
N MET A 390 -2.63 -11.60 -24.88
CA MET A 390 -1.69 -10.86 -25.73
C MET A 390 -1.40 -11.52 -27.09
N SER A 391 -1.63 -12.83 -27.24
CA SER A 391 -1.42 -13.56 -28.48
C SER A 391 -2.67 -13.70 -29.36
N LEU A 392 -3.84 -13.31 -28.85
CA LEU A 392 -5.12 -13.45 -29.55
C LEU A 392 -5.17 -12.55 -30.78
N LYS A 393 -5.31 -13.15 -31.96
CA LYS A 393 -5.32 -12.42 -33.25
C LYS A 393 -6.73 -12.10 -33.76
N GLY A 394 -7.72 -12.89 -33.34
CA GLY A 394 -9.12 -12.78 -33.76
C GLY A 394 -10.02 -13.62 -32.86
N LEU A 395 -11.34 -13.45 -33.01
CA LEU A 395 -12.34 -14.26 -32.34
C LEU A 395 -12.79 -15.43 -33.26
N PRO A 396 -13.23 -16.56 -32.69
CA PRO A 396 -13.87 -17.64 -33.44
C PRO A 396 -15.29 -17.24 -33.90
N ASP A 397 -15.98 -18.16 -34.56
CA ASP A 397 -17.42 -18.01 -34.79
C ASP A 397 -18.19 -17.99 -33.45
N LEU A 398 -18.81 -16.84 -33.16
CA LEU A 398 -19.63 -16.61 -31.97
C LEU A 398 -21.14 -16.77 -32.26
N SER A 399 -21.50 -17.29 -33.44
CA SER A 399 -22.89 -17.35 -33.91
C SER A 399 -23.85 -18.06 -32.95
N CYS A 400 -23.36 -19.00 -32.16
CA CYS A 400 -24.15 -19.77 -31.20
C CYS A 400 -24.26 -19.12 -29.79
N LEU A 401 -23.54 -18.03 -29.50
CA LEU A 401 -23.50 -17.39 -28.17
C LEU A 401 -24.60 -16.33 -28.00
N GLY A 402 -25.85 -16.67 -28.33
CA GLY A 402 -26.97 -15.72 -28.32
C GLY A 402 -27.33 -15.14 -26.94
N MET A 403 -26.92 -15.79 -25.84
CA MET A 403 -27.18 -15.36 -24.46
C MET A 403 -26.07 -14.48 -23.86
N LEU A 404 -24.97 -14.23 -24.59
CA LEU A 404 -23.83 -13.51 -24.05
C LEU A 404 -24.21 -12.06 -23.71
N GLU A 405 -24.03 -11.68 -22.45
CA GLU A 405 -24.32 -10.35 -21.91
C GLU A 405 -23.04 -9.51 -21.78
N GLU A 406 -21.89 -10.14 -21.54
CA GLU A 406 -20.62 -9.45 -21.30
C GLU A 406 -19.46 -10.12 -22.02
N LEU A 407 -18.71 -9.30 -22.76
CA LEU A 407 -17.50 -9.72 -23.46
C LEU A 407 -16.35 -8.75 -23.13
N ASN A 408 -15.31 -9.25 -22.48
CA ASN A 408 -14.11 -8.48 -22.16
C ASN A 408 -12.93 -8.96 -23.01
N LEU A 409 -12.39 -8.07 -23.83
CA LEU A 409 -11.23 -8.27 -24.70
C LEU A 409 -10.13 -7.25 -24.41
N SER A 410 -10.20 -6.58 -23.26
CA SER A 410 -9.27 -5.50 -22.93
C SER A 410 -7.82 -5.98 -22.91
N GLY A 411 -6.90 -5.20 -23.46
CA GLY A 411 -5.48 -5.52 -23.48
C GLY A 411 -5.06 -6.64 -24.46
N CYS A 412 -5.96 -7.12 -25.32
CA CYS A 412 -5.60 -8.03 -26.43
C CYS A 412 -4.78 -7.29 -27.50
N SER A 413 -3.46 -7.18 -27.28
CA SER A 413 -2.59 -6.27 -28.04
C SER A 413 -2.38 -6.65 -29.51
N LYS A 414 -2.53 -7.93 -29.89
CA LYS A 414 -2.44 -8.42 -31.27
C LYS A 414 -3.77 -8.49 -32.02
N LEU A 415 -4.87 -8.12 -31.37
CA LEU A 415 -6.20 -8.13 -31.98
C LEU A 415 -6.28 -7.01 -33.02
N VAL A 416 -6.37 -7.37 -34.30
CA VAL A 416 -6.39 -6.40 -35.42
C VAL A 416 -7.82 -6.14 -35.91
N VAL A 417 -8.64 -7.19 -35.95
CA VAL A 417 -10.04 -7.16 -36.39
C VAL A 417 -10.86 -8.02 -35.44
N VAL A 418 -12.10 -7.61 -35.18
CA VAL A 418 -13.08 -8.37 -34.42
C VAL A 418 -14.29 -8.62 -35.32
N GLU A 419 -14.43 -9.85 -35.82
CA GLU A 419 -15.58 -10.27 -36.64
C GLU A 419 -16.55 -11.11 -35.80
N GLY A 420 -17.78 -11.33 -36.29
CA GLY A 420 -18.75 -12.21 -35.64
C GLY A 420 -19.56 -11.61 -34.47
N LEU A 421 -19.28 -10.39 -34.01
CA LEU A 421 -20.06 -9.76 -32.92
C LEU A 421 -21.52 -9.48 -33.27
N GLY A 422 -21.85 -9.32 -34.56
CA GLY A 422 -23.21 -9.02 -35.02
C GLY A 422 -24.26 -10.08 -34.66
N VAL A 423 -23.86 -11.24 -34.15
CA VAL A 423 -24.80 -12.30 -33.72
C VAL A 423 -25.19 -12.19 -32.24
N LEU A 424 -24.44 -11.42 -31.43
CA LEU A 424 -24.57 -11.33 -29.97
C LEU A 424 -25.65 -10.34 -29.51
N LYS A 425 -26.91 -10.58 -29.88
CA LYS A 425 -28.02 -9.63 -29.65
C LYS A 425 -28.29 -9.29 -28.18
N SER A 426 -27.88 -10.14 -27.24
CA SER A 426 -28.06 -9.95 -25.79
C SER A 426 -26.94 -9.17 -25.12
N LEU A 427 -25.89 -8.78 -25.86
CA LEU A 427 -24.69 -8.16 -25.29
C LEU A 427 -25.02 -6.80 -24.67
N LYS A 428 -24.70 -6.63 -23.39
CA LYS A 428 -24.90 -5.41 -22.59
C LYS A 428 -23.59 -4.66 -22.35
N ARG A 429 -22.44 -5.37 -22.24
CA ARG A 429 -21.12 -4.78 -22.03
C ARG A 429 -20.08 -5.35 -22.98
N LEU A 430 -19.33 -4.46 -23.62
CA LEU A 430 -18.20 -4.80 -24.48
C LEU A 430 -16.98 -3.95 -24.09
N ASP A 431 -15.90 -4.61 -23.69
CA ASP A 431 -14.63 -3.94 -23.40
C ASP A 431 -13.58 -4.35 -24.42
N LEU A 432 -13.09 -3.38 -25.20
CA LEU A 432 -12.00 -3.50 -26.17
C LEU A 432 -10.82 -2.57 -25.79
N SER A 433 -10.79 -2.07 -24.56
CA SER A 433 -9.77 -1.11 -24.14
C SER A 433 -8.36 -1.66 -24.28
N LYS A 434 -7.38 -0.81 -24.59
CA LYS A 434 -5.97 -1.17 -24.77
C LYS A 434 -5.72 -2.24 -25.86
N CYS A 435 -6.67 -2.47 -26.78
CA CYS A 435 -6.44 -3.19 -28.03
C CYS A 435 -5.63 -2.32 -29.00
N VAL A 436 -4.34 -2.14 -28.73
CA VAL A 436 -3.46 -1.17 -29.42
C VAL A 436 -3.29 -1.41 -30.93
N SER A 437 -3.63 -2.60 -31.43
CA SER A 437 -3.56 -2.96 -32.86
C SER A 437 -4.88 -2.81 -33.62
N LEU A 438 -5.99 -2.57 -32.92
CA LEU A 438 -7.32 -2.41 -33.52
C LEU A 438 -7.37 -1.11 -34.33
N LYS A 439 -7.62 -1.23 -35.64
CA LYS A 439 -7.66 -0.07 -36.57
C LYS A 439 -9.07 0.39 -36.91
N VAL A 440 -10.01 -0.56 -36.96
CA VAL A 440 -11.40 -0.36 -37.37
C VAL A 440 -12.30 -0.92 -36.28
N LEU A 441 -13.37 -0.20 -35.97
CA LEU A 441 -14.38 -0.67 -35.03
C LEU A 441 -15.09 -1.92 -35.61
N PRO A 442 -15.35 -2.97 -34.82
CA PRO A 442 -16.15 -4.10 -35.28
C PRO A 442 -17.54 -3.69 -35.78
N ASN A 443 -18.17 -4.54 -36.59
CA ASN A 443 -19.57 -4.34 -36.97
C ASN A 443 -20.49 -4.56 -35.75
N LEU A 444 -21.02 -3.46 -35.20
CA LEU A 444 -21.91 -3.45 -34.02
C LEU A 444 -23.40 -3.30 -34.39
N SER A 445 -23.77 -3.33 -35.67
CA SER A 445 -25.12 -3.00 -36.16
C SER A 445 -26.27 -3.81 -35.54
N CYS A 446 -25.99 -4.99 -34.97
CA CYS A 446 -26.99 -5.85 -34.37
C CYS A 446 -27.01 -5.82 -32.83
N LEU A 447 -26.15 -5.03 -32.17
CA LEU A 447 -26.00 -4.99 -30.71
C LEU A 447 -26.95 -3.98 -30.04
N GLY A 448 -28.25 -4.10 -30.31
CA GLY A 448 -29.26 -3.14 -29.84
C GLY A 448 -29.42 -3.04 -28.31
N MET A 449 -28.92 -4.01 -27.53
CA MET A 449 -28.99 -4.04 -26.06
C MET A 449 -27.73 -3.50 -25.36
N LEU A 450 -26.69 -3.11 -26.12
CA LEU A 450 -25.42 -2.69 -25.55
C LEU A 450 -25.60 -1.41 -24.72
N LYS A 451 -25.19 -1.45 -23.45
CA LYS A 451 -25.27 -0.33 -22.50
C LYS A 451 -23.91 0.32 -22.26
N GLU A 452 -22.83 -0.45 -22.32
CA GLU A 452 -21.47 0.03 -22.05
C GLU A 452 -20.51 -0.45 -23.13
N LEU A 453 -19.76 0.50 -23.70
CA LEU A 453 -18.71 0.26 -24.67
C LEU A 453 -17.43 0.98 -24.24
N ASN A 454 -16.38 0.21 -24.01
CA ASN A 454 -15.06 0.73 -23.65
C ASN A 454 -14.05 0.49 -24.77
N LEU A 455 -13.53 1.58 -25.33
CA LEU A 455 -12.53 1.63 -26.41
C LEU A 455 -11.26 2.36 -25.95
N SER A 456 -11.11 2.65 -24.65
CA SER A 456 -10.01 3.47 -24.16
C SER A 456 -8.64 2.87 -24.48
N GLY A 457 -7.67 3.68 -24.88
CA GLY A 457 -6.32 3.23 -25.22
C GLY A 457 -6.21 2.42 -26.51
N CYS A 458 -7.24 2.40 -27.36
CA CYS A 458 -7.16 1.90 -28.74
C CYS A 458 -6.40 2.90 -29.63
N LEU A 459 -5.07 2.88 -29.54
CA LEU A 459 -4.19 3.94 -30.07
C LEU A 459 -4.28 4.14 -31.59
N LYS A 460 -4.61 3.08 -32.36
CA LYS A 460 -4.69 3.08 -33.83
C LYS A 460 -6.12 3.19 -34.38
N LEU A 461 -7.13 3.21 -33.52
CA LEU A 461 -8.53 3.22 -33.93
C LEU A 461 -8.91 4.61 -34.42
N ALA A 462 -9.15 4.73 -35.73
CA ALA A 462 -9.50 5.99 -36.39
C ALA A 462 -10.91 5.97 -37.01
N ILE A 463 -11.43 4.77 -37.31
CA ILE A 463 -12.71 4.58 -38.02
C ILE A 463 -13.75 4.00 -37.06
N PHE A 464 -14.84 4.74 -36.84
CA PHE A 464 -15.91 4.44 -35.88
C PHE A 464 -17.28 4.30 -36.56
N GLU A 465 -17.35 3.57 -37.68
CA GLU A 465 -18.61 3.33 -38.38
C GLU A 465 -19.55 2.42 -37.57
N GLY A 466 -20.86 2.72 -37.62
CA GLY A 466 -21.89 1.87 -37.03
C GLY A 466 -22.22 2.10 -35.54
N LEU A 467 -21.55 3.04 -34.85
CA LEU A 467 -21.89 3.38 -33.46
C LEU A 467 -23.32 3.91 -33.28
N TRP A 468 -23.81 4.68 -34.26
CA TRP A 468 -25.15 5.27 -34.25
C TRP A 468 -26.29 4.23 -34.13
N VAL A 469 -26.03 2.94 -34.39
CA VAL A 469 -27.03 1.88 -34.26
C VAL A 469 -27.31 1.50 -32.80
N LEU A 470 -26.41 1.85 -31.86
CA LEU A 470 -26.43 1.43 -30.45
C LEU A 470 -27.36 2.28 -29.57
N LYS A 471 -28.66 2.32 -29.89
CA LYS A 471 -29.65 3.19 -29.22
C LYS A 471 -29.74 2.99 -27.69
N SER A 472 -29.32 1.84 -27.17
CA SER A 472 -29.34 1.51 -25.74
C SER A 472 -28.11 1.95 -24.95
N LEU A 473 -27.11 2.53 -25.62
CA LEU A 473 -25.82 2.85 -25.01
C LEU A 473 -25.97 3.96 -23.96
N LYS A 474 -25.47 3.69 -22.74
CA LYS A 474 -25.46 4.61 -21.60
C LYS A 474 -24.06 5.16 -21.33
N ARG A 475 -23.01 4.37 -21.56
CA ARG A 475 -21.61 4.79 -21.37
C ARG A 475 -20.77 4.47 -22.59
N LEU A 476 -20.04 5.48 -23.05
CA LEU A 476 -19.05 5.37 -24.11
C LEU A 476 -17.72 5.94 -23.64
N GLU A 477 -16.70 5.08 -23.58
CA GLU A 477 -15.36 5.42 -23.12
C GLU A 477 -14.38 5.30 -24.29
N MET A 478 -13.78 6.40 -24.72
CA MET A 478 -12.85 6.49 -25.85
C MET A 478 -11.56 7.25 -25.47
N SER A 479 -11.25 7.34 -24.18
CA SER A 479 -10.06 8.03 -23.69
C SER A 479 -8.78 7.47 -24.29
N LYS A 480 -7.80 8.32 -24.59
CA LYS A 480 -6.50 7.98 -25.18
C LYS A 480 -6.60 7.31 -26.56
N CYS A 481 -7.71 7.50 -27.29
CA CYS A 481 -7.77 7.22 -28.72
C CYS A 481 -7.06 8.33 -29.51
N PHE A 482 -5.72 8.27 -29.56
CA PHE A 482 -4.89 9.34 -30.17
C PHE A 482 -5.08 9.52 -31.67
N ALA A 483 -5.70 8.57 -32.38
CA ALA A 483 -5.99 8.66 -33.80
C ALA A 483 -7.36 9.29 -34.11
N LEU A 484 -8.18 9.58 -33.09
CA LEU A 484 -9.51 10.19 -33.25
C LEU A 484 -9.37 11.68 -33.61
N GLU A 485 -9.68 12.05 -34.86
CA GLU A 485 -9.61 13.44 -35.35
C GLU A 485 -10.94 14.20 -35.21
N GLY A 486 -12.07 13.50 -35.18
CA GLY A 486 -13.41 14.05 -34.99
C GLY A 486 -14.32 13.05 -34.27
N LEU A 487 -15.42 13.51 -33.68
CA LEU A 487 -16.39 12.60 -33.08
C LEU A 487 -17.01 11.65 -34.12
N PRO A 488 -17.30 10.39 -33.73
CA PRO A 488 -18.14 9.52 -34.54
C PRO A 488 -19.55 10.10 -34.71
N ASP A 489 -20.33 9.57 -35.66
CA ASP A 489 -21.76 9.85 -35.70
C ASP A 489 -22.45 9.27 -34.44
N LEU A 490 -22.86 10.15 -33.53
CA LEU A 490 -23.58 9.83 -32.29
C LEU A 490 -25.05 10.25 -32.34
N SER A 491 -25.57 10.65 -33.51
CA SER A 491 -26.89 11.27 -33.70
C SER A 491 -28.09 10.47 -33.16
N HIS A 492 -27.93 9.16 -32.97
CA HIS A 492 -29.00 8.27 -32.52
C HIS A 492 -28.80 7.72 -31.09
N LEU A 493 -27.76 8.17 -30.36
CA LEU A 493 -27.43 7.74 -29.00
C LEU A 493 -28.13 8.58 -27.92
N GLY A 494 -29.44 8.74 -28.04
CA GLY A 494 -30.21 9.64 -27.15
C GLY A 494 -30.24 9.22 -25.67
N MET A 495 -29.86 7.99 -25.32
CA MET A 495 -29.80 7.47 -23.93
C MET A 495 -28.40 7.53 -23.30
N LEU A 496 -27.42 8.09 -24.00
CA LEU A 496 -26.04 8.18 -23.49
C LEU A 496 -25.98 9.12 -22.28
N GLU A 497 -25.52 8.61 -21.14
CA GLU A 497 -25.38 9.33 -19.86
C GLU A 497 -23.93 9.77 -19.62
N GLU A 498 -22.94 8.99 -20.07
CA GLU A 498 -21.52 9.32 -19.89
C GLU A 498 -20.73 9.18 -21.20
N LEU A 499 -19.96 10.22 -21.53
CA LEU A 499 -19.02 10.24 -22.66
C LEU A 499 -17.65 10.70 -22.19
N LYS A 500 -16.64 9.83 -22.35
CA LYS A 500 -15.27 10.08 -21.92
C LYS A 500 -14.31 10.04 -23.10
N LEU A 501 -13.58 11.14 -23.28
CA LEU A 501 -12.67 11.44 -24.39
C LEU A 501 -11.31 11.94 -23.88
N PHE A 502 -10.97 11.67 -22.61
CA PHE A 502 -9.74 12.12 -21.99
C PHE A 502 -8.52 11.80 -22.87
N GLY A 503 -7.66 12.78 -23.13
CA GLY A 503 -6.41 12.58 -23.84
C GLY A 503 -6.55 12.20 -25.31
N CYS A 504 -7.69 12.44 -25.97
CA CYS A 504 -7.83 12.35 -27.42
C CYS A 504 -7.08 13.51 -28.10
N SER A 505 -5.75 13.43 -28.15
CA SER A 505 -4.88 14.56 -28.50
C SER A 505 -5.05 15.11 -29.92
N LYS A 506 -5.52 14.31 -30.89
CA LYS A 506 -5.81 14.74 -32.28
C LYS A 506 -7.25 15.20 -32.50
N LEU A 507 -8.13 15.09 -31.51
CA LEU A 507 -9.54 15.43 -31.67
C LEU A 507 -9.69 16.93 -31.93
N VAL A 508 -10.10 17.31 -33.14
CA VAL A 508 -10.20 18.70 -33.59
C VAL A 508 -11.61 19.25 -33.40
N VAL A 509 -12.64 18.44 -33.67
CA VAL A 509 -14.05 18.87 -33.59
C VAL A 509 -14.91 17.79 -32.93
N VAL A 510 -15.89 18.24 -32.17
CA VAL A 510 -16.87 17.38 -31.48
C VAL A 510 -18.31 17.71 -31.93
N GLU A 511 -18.51 17.90 -33.23
CA GLU A 511 -19.85 18.11 -33.81
C GLU A 511 -20.76 16.90 -33.54
N GLY A 512 -22.06 17.13 -33.31
CA GLY A 512 -23.03 16.07 -33.02
C GLY A 512 -23.39 15.84 -31.53
N LEU A 513 -22.66 16.45 -30.58
CA LEU A 513 -22.97 16.33 -29.14
C LEU A 513 -24.37 16.86 -28.76
N GLY A 514 -24.89 17.87 -29.47
CA GLY A 514 -26.19 18.49 -29.16
C GLY A 514 -27.39 17.54 -29.22
N VAL A 515 -27.23 16.34 -29.80
CA VAL A 515 -28.27 15.31 -29.87
C VAL A 515 -28.35 14.45 -28.60
N LEU A 516 -27.30 14.46 -27.76
CA LEU A 516 -27.14 13.62 -26.56
C LEU A 516 -27.87 14.19 -25.33
N LYS A 517 -29.18 14.41 -25.42
CA LYS A 517 -29.97 15.08 -24.36
C LYS A 517 -29.90 14.41 -22.99
N SER A 518 -29.50 13.14 -22.93
CA SER A 518 -29.36 12.38 -21.67
C SER A 518 -27.99 12.48 -21.00
N LEU A 519 -27.04 13.20 -21.60
CA LEU A 519 -25.67 13.24 -21.14
C LEU A 519 -25.56 13.97 -19.80
N LYS A 520 -25.03 13.26 -18.80
CA LYS A 520 -24.74 13.76 -17.45
C LYS A 520 -23.26 14.07 -17.25
N LYS A 521 -22.38 13.28 -17.85
CA LYS A 521 -20.92 13.43 -17.69
C LYS A 521 -20.24 13.54 -19.04
N LEU A 522 -19.45 14.61 -19.23
CA LEU A 522 -18.62 14.81 -20.40
C LEU A 522 -17.18 15.13 -19.97
N ASP A 523 -16.25 14.25 -20.33
CA ASP A 523 -14.82 14.46 -20.11
C ASP A 523 -14.10 14.63 -21.45
N LEU A 524 -13.58 15.83 -21.68
CA LEU A 524 -12.77 16.20 -22.84
C LEU A 524 -11.35 16.63 -22.42
N SER A 525 -10.97 16.41 -21.17
CA SER A 525 -9.67 16.87 -20.68
C SER A 525 -8.51 16.33 -21.51
N PHE A 526 -7.44 17.12 -21.63
CA PHE A 526 -6.27 16.83 -22.45
C PHE A 526 -6.56 16.61 -23.96
N CYS A 527 -7.68 17.10 -24.49
CA CYS A 527 -7.91 17.18 -25.94
C CYS A 527 -7.15 18.37 -26.57
N LEU A 528 -5.83 18.24 -26.70
CA LEU A 528 -4.91 19.33 -27.05
C LEU A 528 -5.09 19.94 -28.45
N SER A 529 -5.74 19.24 -29.40
CA SER A 529 -5.99 19.74 -30.76
C SER A 529 -7.42 20.25 -30.96
N LEU A 530 -8.26 20.20 -29.92
CA LEU A 530 -9.65 20.61 -30.04
C LEU A 530 -9.67 22.07 -30.51
N ALA A 531 -10.40 22.33 -31.58
CA ALA A 531 -10.57 23.64 -32.22
C ALA A 531 -11.99 24.19 -32.10
N GLY A 532 -12.97 23.39 -31.65
CA GLY A 532 -14.39 23.75 -31.51
C GLY A 532 -15.16 22.79 -30.61
N LEU A 533 -15.93 23.31 -29.65
CA LEU A 533 -17.12 22.62 -29.12
C LEU A 533 -18.35 23.07 -29.95
N PRO A 534 -19.39 22.25 -30.15
CA PRO A 534 -20.66 22.67 -30.76
C PRO A 534 -21.53 23.41 -29.73
N ASP A 535 -22.71 23.87 -30.14
CA ASP A 535 -23.70 24.37 -29.17
C ASP A 535 -24.12 23.24 -28.22
N LEU A 536 -23.77 23.39 -26.94
CA LEU A 536 -24.09 22.44 -25.87
C LEU A 536 -25.37 22.83 -25.10
N SER A 537 -26.07 23.90 -25.50
CA SER A 537 -27.29 24.39 -24.84
C SER A 537 -28.40 23.35 -24.71
N HIS A 538 -28.39 22.34 -25.57
CA HIS A 538 -29.35 21.23 -25.58
C HIS A 538 -29.05 20.12 -24.54
N LEU A 539 -27.90 20.16 -23.86
CA LEU A 539 -27.47 19.17 -22.84
C LEU A 539 -27.94 19.56 -21.42
N GLY A 540 -29.25 19.70 -21.23
CA GLY A 540 -29.83 20.18 -19.97
C GLY A 540 -29.64 19.26 -18.75
N MET A 541 -29.23 17.99 -18.94
CA MET A 541 -28.97 17.02 -17.87
C MET A 541 -27.49 16.92 -17.47
N LEU A 542 -26.60 17.76 -18.03
CA LEU A 542 -25.17 17.70 -17.74
C LEU A 542 -24.87 18.15 -16.30
N GLU A 543 -24.29 17.24 -15.51
CA GLU A 543 -23.92 17.38 -14.10
C GLU A 543 -22.42 17.66 -13.95
N GLU A 544 -21.58 17.06 -14.80
CA GLU A 544 -20.12 17.17 -14.78
C GLU A 544 -19.57 17.48 -16.18
N LEU A 545 -18.75 18.54 -16.26
CA LEU A 545 -18.03 18.93 -17.47
C LEU A 545 -16.55 19.14 -17.16
N ASN A 546 -15.70 18.25 -17.67
CA ASN A 546 -14.26 18.37 -17.56
C ASN A 546 -13.65 18.81 -18.89
N LEU A 547 -13.04 20.00 -18.91
CA LEU A 547 -12.36 20.55 -20.09
C LEU A 547 -10.86 20.75 -19.88
N TYR A 548 -10.29 20.31 -18.74
CA TYR A 548 -8.91 20.59 -18.34
C TYR A 548 -7.90 20.52 -19.50
N LEU A 549 -7.11 21.58 -19.69
CA LEU A 549 -6.11 21.72 -20.77
C LEU A 549 -6.63 21.64 -22.23
N CYS A 550 -7.89 22.00 -22.51
CA CYS A 550 -8.39 22.17 -23.89
C CYS A 550 -8.02 23.55 -24.51
N PRO A 551 -7.70 23.65 -25.83
CA PRO A 551 -7.38 24.93 -26.48
C PRO A 551 -8.58 25.91 -26.58
N MET A 552 -8.32 27.20 -26.30
CA MET A 552 -9.30 28.31 -26.29
C MET A 552 -10.05 28.59 -27.61
N VAL A 553 -9.57 28.12 -28.77
CA VAL A 553 -10.32 28.24 -30.03
C VAL A 553 -11.62 27.44 -29.95
N SER A 554 -11.64 26.38 -29.13
CA SER A 554 -12.76 25.46 -28.99
C SER A 554 -13.99 26.01 -28.34
N VAL A 555 -13.82 26.69 -27.21
CA VAL A 555 -14.92 27.27 -26.45
C VAL A 555 -15.51 28.48 -27.20
N ARG A 556 -14.70 29.17 -28.02
CA ARG A 556 -15.12 30.35 -28.82
C ARG A 556 -16.18 30.03 -29.88
N LYS A 557 -16.15 28.85 -30.52
CA LYS A 557 -17.14 28.44 -31.55
C LYS A 557 -18.43 27.87 -30.97
N ALA A 558 -18.33 27.21 -29.81
CA ALA A 558 -19.42 26.53 -29.11
C ALA A 558 -20.53 27.45 -28.62
N LEU A 559 -20.14 28.67 -28.26
CA LEU A 559 -21.02 29.68 -27.66
C LEU A 559 -21.61 30.65 -28.72
N GLY A 560 -21.61 30.28 -30.01
CA GLY A 560 -22.28 31.02 -31.09
C GLY A 560 -21.38 31.95 -31.94
N PHE A 561 -21.44 31.78 -33.26
CA PHE A 561 -20.59 32.41 -34.28
C PHE A 561 -20.71 33.94 -34.45
N LEU A 562 -19.61 34.58 -34.86
CA LEU A 562 -19.56 35.58 -35.95
C LEU A 562 -18.09 35.77 -36.41
N LYS A 563 -17.85 35.75 -37.73
CA LYS A 563 -16.63 36.30 -38.37
C LYS A 563 -16.44 37.73 -37.86
N LEU A 564 -15.30 38.09 -37.28
CA LEU A 564 -14.85 39.49 -37.13
C LEU A 564 -13.38 39.54 -36.65
N ASP A 565 -12.77 40.68 -36.94
CA ASP A 565 -11.36 40.97 -37.18
C ASP A 565 -10.40 40.90 -35.96
N LYS A 566 -9.08 40.94 -36.24
CA LYS A 566 -7.91 40.78 -35.36
C LYS A 566 -7.73 41.81 -34.21
N SER A 567 -8.77 42.47 -33.72
CA SER A 567 -8.63 43.48 -32.66
C SER A 567 -9.37 43.10 -31.37
N TYR A 568 -8.60 42.83 -30.31
CA TYR A 568 -8.92 42.95 -28.88
C TYR A 568 -10.40 42.90 -28.46
N PHE A 569 -11.01 41.78 -28.02
CA PHE A 569 -12.22 41.88 -27.17
C PHE A 569 -12.54 40.69 -26.24
N ASN A 570 -13.14 41.09 -25.11
CA ASN A 570 -13.69 40.43 -23.93
C ASN A 570 -14.53 39.15 -24.13
N LEU A 571 -14.37 38.19 -23.22
CA LEU A 571 -15.27 37.03 -22.99
C LEU A 571 -16.59 37.42 -22.26
N SER A 572 -16.77 38.69 -21.89
CA SER A 572 -17.86 39.12 -21.01
C SER A 572 -19.26 38.95 -21.56
N ASP A 573 -19.43 39.01 -22.89
CA ASP A 573 -20.75 39.14 -23.50
C ASP A 573 -21.30 37.81 -24.02
N ARG A 574 -20.58 36.69 -23.83
CA ARG A 574 -20.87 35.40 -24.51
C ARG A 574 -21.10 34.19 -23.60
N LEU A 575 -21.01 34.34 -22.26
CA LEU A 575 -21.36 33.28 -21.29
C LEU A 575 -22.85 33.28 -20.91
N THR A 576 -23.66 34.15 -21.52
CA THR A 576 -25.12 34.16 -21.41
C THR A 576 -25.76 32.84 -21.87
N HIS A 577 -25.06 32.02 -22.67
CA HIS A 577 -25.53 30.72 -23.17
C HIS A 577 -25.34 29.53 -22.20
N LEU A 578 -24.53 29.67 -21.14
CA LEU A 578 -24.47 28.69 -20.03
C LEU A 578 -25.78 28.63 -19.22
N SER A 579 -26.77 29.45 -19.60
CA SER A 579 -28.08 29.54 -18.93
C SER A 579 -28.91 28.26 -18.90
N HIS A 580 -28.51 27.27 -19.69
CA HIS A 580 -29.21 26.00 -19.85
C HIS A 580 -28.68 24.90 -18.91
N PHE A 581 -27.46 25.03 -18.36
CA PHE A 581 -26.82 24.05 -17.46
C PHE A 581 -27.26 24.23 -16.01
N ARG A 582 -28.56 24.11 -15.75
CA ARG A 582 -29.14 24.33 -14.41
C ARG A 582 -28.79 23.23 -13.39
N MET A 583 -28.31 22.08 -13.85
CA MET A 583 -27.97 20.92 -13.02
C MET A 583 -26.46 20.76 -12.76
N LEU A 584 -25.61 21.61 -13.36
CA LEU A 584 -24.16 21.47 -13.25
C LEU A 584 -23.70 21.70 -11.81
N GLU A 585 -23.10 20.67 -11.19
CA GLU A 585 -22.60 20.72 -9.82
C GLU A 585 -21.08 20.95 -9.77
N GLU A 586 -20.35 20.52 -10.81
CA GLU A 586 -18.89 20.59 -10.86
C GLU A 586 -18.41 21.11 -12.22
N LEU A 587 -17.49 22.06 -12.17
CA LEU A 587 -16.91 22.68 -13.36
C LEU A 587 -15.39 22.83 -13.20
N GLU A 588 -14.65 22.15 -14.07
CA GLU A 588 -13.19 22.12 -14.10
C GLU A 588 -12.65 22.99 -15.24
N LEU A 589 -12.03 24.10 -14.89
CA LEU A 589 -11.44 25.10 -15.78
C LEU A 589 -9.97 25.36 -15.43
N SER A 590 -9.21 24.36 -14.97
CA SER A 590 -7.78 24.54 -14.67
C SER A 590 -6.88 24.61 -15.92
N GLY A 591 -5.83 25.45 -15.84
CA GLY A 591 -4.76 25.57 -16.84
C GLY A 591 -5.01 26.55 -18.00
N TYR A 592 -5.96 27.48 -17.88
CA TYR A 592 -6.37 28.34 -19.01
C TYR A 592 -5.73 29.74 -18.98
N LEU A 593 -4.92 30.01 -20.00
CA LEU A 593 -4.10 31.23 -20.14
C LEU A 593 -4.84 32.51 -20.61
N LYS A 594 -6.18 32.55 -20.78
CA LYS A 594 -6.93 33.73 -21.31
C LYS A 594 -8.34 33.98 -20.72
N LEU A 595 -8.63 33.48 -19.52
CA LEU A 595 -9.90 33.58 -18.80
C LEU A 595 -10.22 34.97 -18.20
N ALA A 596 -9.43 36.01 -18.51
CA ALA A 596 -9.41 37.31 -17.82
C ALA A 596 -10.75 38.07 -17.68
N VAL A 597 -11.82 37.71 -18.40
CA VAL A 597 -13.09 38.47 -18.38
C VAL A 597 -14.32 37.57 -18.51
N VAL A 598 -14.70 36.88 -17.42
CA VAL A 598 -16.03 36.26 -17.27
C VAL A 598 -16.92 37.18 -16.44
N LYS A 599 -17.91 37.83 -17.06
CA LYS A 599 -18.84 38.73 -16.34
C LYS A 599 -20.05 38.02 -15.72
N SER A 600 -20.33 36.76 -16.03
CA SER A 600 -21.49 36.09 -15.44
C SER A 600 -21.35 34.57 -15.32
N PHE A 601 -21.13 34.10 -14.08
CA PHE A 601 -21.49 32.76 -13.60
C PHE A 601 -22.97 32.72 -13.15
N GLY A 602 -23.76 33.74 -13.48
CA GLY A 602 -25.09 34.05 -12.96
C GLY A 602 -26.13 32.95 -13.01
N VAL A 603 -25.89 31.95 -13.86
CA VAL A 603 -26.90 30.93 -14.20
C VAL A 603 -26.56 29.54 -13.70
N LEU A 604 -25.32 29.29 -13.24
CA LEU A 604 -24.88 28.02 -12.68
C LEU A 604 -25.24 27.91 -11.18
N LYS A 605 -26.52 28.07 -10.85
CA LYS A 605 -27.00 28.19 -9.46
C LYS A 605 -26.79 26.93 -8.61
N SER A 606 -26.59 25.77 -9.24
CA SER A 606 -26.40 24.47 -8.59
C SER A 606 -24.93 24.10 -8.40
N LEU A 607 -23.99 24.95 -8.84
CA LEU A 607 -22.56 24.66 -8.80
C LEU A 607 -22.07 24.59 -7.35
N LYS A 608 -21.47 23.45 -6.98
CA LYS A 608 -20.85 23.17 -5.68
C LYS A 608 -19.33 23.27 -5.73
N ARG A 609 -18.70 22.88 -6.85
CA ARG A 609 -17.25 22.95 -7.02
C ARG A 609 -16.87 23.67 -8.31
N LEU A 610 -15.93 24.61 -8.19
CA LEU A 610 -15.36 25.35 -9.30
C LEU A 610 -13.84 25.35 -9.18
N ASP A 611 -13.17 24.69 -10.11
CA ASP A 611 -11.71 24.74 -10.23
C ASP A 611 -11.35 25.68 -11.39
N MET A 612 -10.58 26.71 -11.08
CA MET A 612 -9.98 27.64 -12.02
C MET A 612 -8.47 27.78 -11.76
N SER A 613 -7.84 26.73 -11.23
CA SER A 613 -6.42 26.70 -10.91
C SER A 613 -5.55 26.90 -12.17
N SER A 614 -4.31 27.34 -11.99
CA SER A 614 -3.34 27.60 -13.06
C SER A 614 -3.86 28.52 -14.18
N CYS A 615 -4.82 29.41 -13.88
CA CYS A 615 -5.35 30.38 -14.83
C CYS A 615 -4.54 31.69 -14.80
N ASP A 616 -3.34 31.68 -15.37
CA ASP A 616 -2.40 32.81 -15.30
C ASP A 616 -2.94 34.13 -15.88
N SER A 617 -3.96 34.13 -16.73
CA SER A 617 -4.56 35.39 -17.21
C SER A 617 -5.44 36.12 -16.20
N LEU A 618 -5.83 35.44 -15.11
CA LEU A 618 -6.75 36.00 -14.13
C LEU A 618 -6.02 37.10 -13.36
N THR A 619 -6.37 38.37 -13.56
CA THR A 619 -5.80 39.47 -12.77
C THR A 619 -6.70 39.89 -11.61
N VAL A 620 -8.01 39.65 -11.74
CA VAL A 620 -9.06 39.94 -10.75
C VAL A 620 -10.07 38.77 -10.79
N LEU A 621 -10.66 38.44 -9.64
CA LEU A 621 -11.70 37.41 -9.54
C LEU A 621 -12.93 37.77 -10.40
N PRO A 622 -13.52 36.83 -11.16
CA PRO A 622 -14.78 37.05 -11.86
C PRO A 622 -15.94 37.25 -10.87
N ASN A 623 -17.05 37.81 -11.34
CA ASN A 623 -18.22 37.99 -10.48
C ASN A 623 -18.89 36.64 -10.17
N LEU A 624 -18.61 36.10 -8.99
CA LEU A 624 -19.14 34.84 -8.47
C LEU A 624 -20.39 35.03 -7.57
N SER A 625 -20.96 36.25 -7.48
CA SER A 625 -22.01 36.58 -6.51
C SER A 625 -23.29 35.73 -6.62
N TYR A 626 -23.48 35.03 -7.74
CA TYR A 626 -24.68 34.27 -8.04
C TYR A 626 -24.55 32.79 -7.69
N LEU A 627 -23.35 32.31 -7.33
CA LEU A 627 -23.06 30.92 -7.01
C LEU A 627 -23.35 30.62 -5.53
N GLY A 628 -24.63 30.73 -5.13
CA GLY A 628 -25.04 30.62 -3.73
C GLY A 628 -24.89 29.23 -3.09
N MET A 629 -24.60 28.19 -3.88
CA MET A 629 -24.37 26.81 -3.42
C MET A 629 -22.90 26.37 -3.48
N LEU A 630 -21.99 27.24 -3.91
CA LEU A 630 -20.58 26.88 -4.10
C LEU A 630 -19.94 26.55 -2.74
N GLU A 631 -19.43 25.33 -2.61
CA GLU A 631 -18.75 24.83 -1.41
C GLU A 631 -17.23 24.87 -1.57
N GLU A 632 -16.71 24.74 -2.80
CA GLU A 632 -15.27 24.68 -3.06
C GLU A 632 -14.88 25.55 -4.25
N LEU A 633 -13.83 26.34 -4.06
CA LEU A 633 -13.24 27.20 -5.09
C LEU A 633 -11.72 27.02 -5.09
N ASP A 634 -11.20 26.47 -6.19
CA ASP A 634 -9.75 26.35 -6.40
C ASP A 634 -9.29 27.41 -7.41
N LEU A 635 -8.38 28.27 -6.97
CA LEU A 635 -7.72 29.32 -7.75
C LEU A 635 -6.19 29.16 -7.68
N SER A 636 -5.71 28.01 -7.19
CA SER A 636 -4.29 27.77 -6.97
C SER A 636 -3.49 27.97 -8.25
N GLY A 637 -2.29 28.52 -8.19
CA GLY A 637 -1.45 28.75 -9.37
C GLY A 637 -1.91 29.87 -10.31
N CYS A 638 -2.92 30.67 -9.98
CA CYS A 638 -3.27 31.87 -10.76
C CYS A 638 -2.23 32.99 -10.55
N SER A 639 -1.09 32.91 -11.23
CA SER A 639 0.10 33.71 -10.88
C SER A 639 -0.04 35.22 -11.07
N ASN A 640 -0.94 35.70 -11.93
CA ASN A 640 -1.20 37.14 -12.14
C ASN A 640 -2.38 37.71 -11.32
N LEU A 641 -3.04 36.89 -10.49
CA LEU A 641 -4.17 37.33 -9.68
C LEU A 641 -3.68 38.31 -8.62
N LYS A 642 -4.13 39.57 -8.68
CA LYS A 642 -3.65 40.64 -7.79
C LYS A 642 -4.56 40.87 -6.59
N VAL A 643 -5.86 40.77 -6.81
CA VAL A 643 -6.91 41.08 -5.83
C VAL A 643 -8.03 40.06 -5.95
N VAL A 644 -8.52 39.59 -4.80
CA VAL A 644 -9.72 38.77 -4.68
C VAL A 644 -10.78 39.59 -3.96
N GLU A 645 -11.85 39.93 -4.68
CA GLU A 645 -13.01 40.67 -4.17
C GLU A 645 -14.30 39.92 -4.55
N GLY A 646 -15.40 40.18 -3.83
CA GLY A 646 -16.73 39.66 -4.19
C GLY A 646 -17.10 38.28 -3.63
N LEU A 647 -16.22 37.63 -2.85
CA LEU A 647 -16.49 36.33 -2.22
C LEU A 647 -17.56 36.39 -1.11
N LYS A 648 -17.79 37.56 -0.50
CA LYS A 648 -18.75 37.77 0.60
C LYS A 648 -20.19 37.29 0.35
N VAL A 649 -20.56 37.04 -0.91
CA VAL A 649 -21.90 36.60 -1.28
C VAL A 649 -22.04 35.06 -1.19
N ILE A 650 -20.92 34.33 -1.25
CA ILE A 650 -20.86 32.85 -1.29
C ILE A 650 -20.78 32.28 0.13
N LYS A 651 -21.89 32.35 0.89
CA LYS A 651 -21.92 31.93 2.30
C LYS A 651 -21.73 30.41 2.51
N SER A 652 -21.90 29.61 1.45
CA SER A 652 -21.77 28.16 1.46
C SER A 652 -20.33 27.66 1.35
N LEU A 653 -19.36 28.54 1.06
CA LEU A 653 -17.98 28.14 0.78
C LEU A 653 -17.33 27.51 2.01
N LYS A 654 -16.84 26.28 1.87
CA LYS A 654 -16.12 25.50 2.88
C LYS A 654 -14.62 25.46 2.60
N ARG A 655 -14.20 25.44 1.33
CA ARG A 655 -12.78 25.40 0.94
C ARG A 655 -12.45 26.47 -0.10
N LEU A 656 -11.36 27.19 0.14
CA LEU A 656 -10.80 28.18 -0.77
C LEU A 656 -9.29 27.97 -0.90
N ASP A 657 -8.84 27.58 -2.09
CA ASP A 657 -7.42 27.46 -2.41
C ASP A 657 -6.97 28.64 -3.29
N LEU A 658 -6.05 29.44 -2.79
CA LEU A 658 -5.40 30.57 -3.46
C LEU A 658 -3.87 30.37 -3.50
N SER A 659 -3.39 29.16 -3.24
CA SER A 659 -1.97 28.87 -3.16
C SER A 659 -1.26 29.18 -4.49
N ARG A 660 0.02 29.56 -4.45
CA ARG A 660 0.84 29.91 -5.63
C ARG A 660 0.30 31.09 -6.46
N CYS A 661 -0.60 31.92 -5.93
CA CYS A 661 -1.00 33.19 -6.55
C CYS A 661 0.07 34.27 -6.32
N GLY A 662 1.18 34.18 -7.06
CA GLY A 662 2.38 35.00 -6.84
C GLY A 662 2.21 36.52 -6.97
N SER A 663 1.16 36.99 -7.64
CA SER A 663 0.85 38.43 -7.76
C SER A 663 -0.14 38.96 -6.72
N LEU A 664 -0.69 38.09 -5.86
CA LEU A 664 -1.73 38.46 -4.91
C LEU A 664 -1.13 39.40 -3.86
N GLN A 665 -1.61 40.65 -3.84
CA GLN A 665 -1.09 41.68 -2.94
C GLN A 665 -1.92 41.77 -1.66
N MET A 666 -3.24 41.63 -1.82
CA MET A 666 -4.23 41.80 -0.76
C MET A 666 -5.37 40.81 -0.94
N LEU A 667 -5.91 40.37 0.19
CA LEU A 667 -7.14 39.59 0.28
C LEU A 667 -8.22 40.46 0.94
N LEU A 668 -9.33 40.72 0.24
CA LEU A 668 -10.41 41.58 0.71
C LEU A 668 -11.70 40.76 0.89
N ASP A 669 -12.53 41.18 1.84
CA ASP A 669 -13.96 40.83 1.89
C ASP A 669 -14.30 39.36 2.27
N LEU A 670 -13.53 38.73 3.18
CA LEU A 670 -13.82 37.40 3.75
C LEU A 670 -14.94 37.39 4.82
N SER A 671 -15.41 38.58 5.21
CA SER A 671 -16.31 38.86 6.36
C SER A 671 -17.58 37.99 6.49
N ARG A 672 -18.02 37.36 5.40
CA ARG A 672 -19.27 36.57 5.33
C ARG A 672 -19.09 35.08 5.06
N LEU A 673 -17.85 34.61 4.89
CA LEU A 673 -17.54 33.20 4.65
C LEU A 673 -17.53 32.40 5.96
N ILE A 674 -18.62 32.47 6.72
CA ILE A 674 -18.71 31.89 8.07
C ILE A 674 -18.66 30.35 8.09
N MET A 675 -18.87 29.70 6.95
CA MET A 675 -18.80 28.24 6.78
C MET A 675 -17.43 27.76 6.29
N LEU A 676 -16.48 28.67 6.06
CA LEU A 676 -15.16 28.31 5.54
C LEU A 676 -14.41 27.49 6.59
N GLU A 677 -14.02 26.27 6.22
CA GLU A 677 -13.28 25.33 7.05
C GLU A 677 -11.80 25.34 6.68
N GLU A 678 -11.45 25.62 5.41
CA GLU A 678 -10.08 25.56 4.90
C GLU A 678 -9.76 26.75 4.00
N LEU A 679 -8.64 27.42 4.30
CA LEU A 679 -8.10 28.51 3.51
C LEU A 679 -6.61 28.28 3.24
N ASN A 680 -6.25 28.15 1.96
CA ASN A 680 -4.85 28.01 1.54
C ASN A 680 -4.37 29.27 0.81
N LEU A 681 -3.38 29.94 1.38
CA LEU A 681 -2.68 31.11 0.84
C LEU A 681 -1.20 30.82 0.58
N SER A 682 -0.77 29.56 0.67
CA SER A 682 0.63 29.17 0.56
C SER A 682 1.29 29.69 -0.74
N ARG A 683 2.53 30.16 -0.67
CA ARG A 683 3.34 30.67 -1.80
C ARG A 683 2.74 31.89 -2.51
N CYS A 684 1.93 32.70 -1.82
CA CYS A 684 1.51 34.03 -2.30
C CYS A 684 2.60 35.06 -2.00
N SER A 685 3.63 35.12 -2.84
CA SER A 685 4.89 35.83 -2.54
C SER A 685 4.76 37.35 -2.37
N LYS A 686 3.74 38.00 -2.95
CA LYS A 686 3.47 39.45 -2.80
C LYS A 686 2.43 39.80 -1.73
N LEU A 687 1.88 38.81 -1.03
CA LEU A 687 0.83 39.01 -0.03
C LEU A 687 1.44 39.71 1.20
N GLY A 688 1.13 40.99 1.36
CA GLY A 688 1.72 41.82 2.42
C GLY A 688 0.86 41.93 3.68
N VAL A 689 -0.47 41.90 3.51
CA VAL A 689 -1.45 41.98 4.61
C VAL A 689 -2.64 41.07 4.30
N VAL A 690 -3.15 40.39 5.33
CA VAL A 690 -4.40 39.62 5.27
C VAL A 690 -5.40 40.22 6.25
N TYR A 691 -6.51 40.75 5.75
CA TYR A 691 -7.57 41.34 6.58
C TYR A 691 -8.69 40.32 6.87
N ASP A 692 -9.48 40.59 7.91
CA ASP A 692 -10.74 39.90 8.23
C ASP A 692 -10.69 38.40 8.52
N VAL A 693 -9.52 37.77 8.73
CA VAL A 693 -9.44 36.33 9.03
C VAL A 693 -10.22 35.94 10.31
N LYS A 694 -10.23 36.78 11.34
CA LYS A 694 -10.99 36.58 12.60
C LYS A 694 -12.48 36.30 12.45
N VAL A 695 -13.08 36.66 11.33
CA VAL A 695 -14.53 36.44 11.10
C VAL A 695 -14.85 34.99 10.75
N LEU A 696 -13.84 34.21 10.33
CA LEU A 696 -13.95 32.84 9.83
C LEU A 696 -14.05 31.82 10.99
N LYS A 697 -15.09 31.92 11.81
CA LYS A 697 -15.20 31.16 13.07
C LYS A 697 -15.15 29.64 12.90
N SER A 698 -15.52 29.12 11.73
CA SER A 698 -15.55 27.69 11.40
C SER A 698 -14.23 27.16 10.81
N LEU A 699 -13.22 28.03 10.67
CA LEU A 699 -11.94 27.67 10.05
C LEU A 699 -11.21 26.64 10.92
N LYS A 700 -10.88 25.50 10.31
CA LYS A 700 -10.12 24.39 10.91
C LYS A 700 -8.69 24.36 10.41
N ARG A 701 -8.43 24.74 9.16
CA ARG A 701 -7.09 24.79 8.56
C ARG A 701 -6.81 26.14 7.90
N LEU A 702 -5.67 26.73 8.27
CA LEU A 702 -5.14 27.94 7.65
C LEU A 702 -3.69 27.71 7.23
N GLU A 703 -3.44 27.78 5.93
CA GLU A 703 -2.09 27.63 5.37
C GLU A 703 -1.63 28.96 4.75
N MET A 704 -0.50 29.49 5.21
CA MET A 704 0.14 30.69 4.67
C MET A 704 1.63 30.46 4.39
N SER A 705 2.03 29.22 4.17
CA SER A 705 3.44 28.86 4.01
C SER A 705 4.10 29.66 2.88
N ASN A 706 5.35 30.08 3.02
CA ASN A 706 6.13 30.80 2.00
C ASN A 706 5.49 32.10 1.48
N CYS A 707 4.66 32.79 2.28
CA CYS A 707 4.22 34.16 2.00
C CYS A 707 5.30 35.18 2.40
N VAL A 708 6.40 35.22 1.64
CA VAL A 708 7.63 35.94 1.99
C VAL A 708 7.50 37.46 2.19
N SER A 709 6.42 38.08 1.68
CA SER A 709 6.16 39.52 1.86
C SER A 709 5.39 39.87 3.14
N LEU A 710 4.81 38.88 3.81
CA LEU A 710 3.99 39.09 5.00
C LEU A 710 4.89 39.50 6.18
N VAL A 711 4.65 40.70 6.73
CA VAL A 711 5.48 41.27 7.80
C VAL A 711 4.98 40.87 9.20
N GLY A 712 3.69 40.54 9.32
CA GLY A 712 3.06 40.12 10.57
C GLY A 712 1.83 39.28 10.31
N LEU A 713 1.37 38.55 11.34
CA LEU A 713 0.19 37.71 11.21
C LEU A 713 -1.11 38.52 11.16
N PRO A 714 -2.14 38.03 10.46
CA PRO A 714 -3.49 38.56 10.60
C PRO A 714 -4.00 38.41 12.04
N ASP A 715 -5.02 39.20 12.39
CA ASP A 715 -5.75 39.02 13.65
C ASP A 715 -6.45 37.64 13.63
N LEU A 716 -5.88 36.68 14.35
CA LEU A 716 -6.41 35.32 14.52
C LEU A 716 -7.35 35.20 15.73
N SER A 717 -7.70 36.31 16.38
CA SER A 717 -8.66 36.28 17.49
C SER A 717 -9.98 35.65 17.06
N HIS A 718 -10.62 34.92 17.97
CA HIS A 718 -11.89 34.23 17.73
C HIS A 718 -11.87 32.99 16.82
N LEU A 719 -10.72 32.57 16.27
CA LEU A 719 -10.58 31.29 15.54
C LEU A 719 -10.48 30.08 16.49
N GLY A 720 -11.48 29.91 17.36
CA GLY A 720 -11.46 28.87 18.38
C GLY A 720 -11.51 27.43 17.86
N MET A 721 -11.92 27.21 16.60
CA MET A 721 -12.00 25.89 15.96
C MET A 721 -10.76 25.50 15.14
N LEU A 722 -9.76 26.39 15.05
CA LEU A 722 -8.57 26.13 14.22
C LEU A 722 -7.77 24.97 14.79
N GLU A 723 -7.57 23.92 13.99
CA GLU A 723 -6.82 22.72 14.35
C GLU A 723 -5.41 22.73 13.75
N GLU A 724 -5.22 23.38 12.59
CA GLU A 724 -3.95 23.39 11.87
C GLU A 724 -3.61 24.80 11.37
N LEU A 725 -2.38 25.23 11.66
CA LEU A 725 -1.86 26.52 11.24
C LEU A 725 -0.45 26.35 10.67
N ASP A 726 -0.30 26.57 9.37
CA ASP A 726 1.00 26.57 8.70
C ASP A 726 1.44 27.99 8.35
N LEU A 727 2.51 28.43 9.00
CA LEU A 727 3.16 29.72 8.87
C LEU A 727 4.62 29.56 8.42
N SER A 728 4.98 28.41 7.86
CA SER A 728 6.37 28.13 7.48
C SER A 728 6.87 29.07 6.39
N GLY A 729 8.16 29.40 6.36
CA GLY A 729 8.77 30.22 5.31
C GLY A 729 8.34 31.69 5.32
N LEU A 730 7.74 32.20 6.40
CA LEU A 730 7.45 33.63 6.57
C LEU A 730 8.72 34.40 6.95
N SER A 731 9.60 34.61 5.97
CA SER A 731 10.96 35.12 6.18
C SER A 731 11.08 36.50 6.85
N LYS A 732 10.02 37.32 6.87
CA LYS A 732 9.99 38.67 7.50
C LYS A 732 9.33 38.69 8.87
N LEU A 733 8.76 37.57 9.31
CA LEU A 733 8.06 37.47 10.59
C LEU A 733 9.08 37.53 11.73
N VAL A 734 9.00 38.57 12.56
CA VAL A 734 9.92 38.79 13.70
C VAL A 734 9.32 38.30 15.01
N VAL A 735 8.03 38.59 15.22
CA VAL A 735 7.27 38.22 16.42
C VAL A 735 5.94 37.61 15.99
N VAL A 736 5.48 36.63 16.74
CA VAL A 736 4.15 36.04 16.61
C VAL A 736 3.33 36.42 17.84
N GLU A 737 2.18 37.05 17.66
CA GLU A 737 1.26 37.37 18.75
C GLU A 737 -0.13 36.76 18.51
N GLY A 738 -0.93 36.62 19.56
CA GLY A 738 -2.34 36.23 19.44
C GLY A 738 -2.63 34.73 19.32
N LEU A 739 -1.63 33.84 19.30
CA LEU A 739 -1.87 32.39 19.21
C LEU A 739 -2.57 31.79 20.43
N GLY A 740 -2.39 32.35 21.63
CA GLY A 740 -2.96 31.80 22.88
C GLY A 740 -4.50 31.71 22.91
N VAL A 741 -5.21 32.23 21.91
CA VAL A 741 -6.67 32.12 21.75
C VAL A 741 -7.08 30.82 21.05
N LEU A 742 -6.16 30.16 20.31
CA LEU A 742 -6.41 29.00 19.43
C LEU A 742 -6.41 27.67 20.20
N LYS A 743 -7.31 27.52 21.16
CA LYS A 743 -7.31 26.39 22.12
C LYS A 743 -7.46 24.99 21.49
N SER A 744 -8.00 24.90 20.27
CA SER A 744 -8.18 23.66 19.52
C SER A 744 -7.00 23.31 18.60
N LEU A 745 -5.95 24.13 18.56
CA LEU A 745 -4.83 23.94 17.66
C LEU A 745 -4.06 22.67 18.03
N LYS A 746 -3.91 21.78 17.05
CA LYS A 746 -3.18 20.50 17.14
C LYS A 746 -1.84 20.57 16.44
N ARG A 747 -1.73 21.31 15.33
CA ARG A 747 -0.50 21.46 14.54
C ARG A 747 -0.16 22.92 14.31
N LEU A 748 1.08 23.28 14.64
CA LEU A 748 1.66 24.60 14.37
C LEU A 748 3.00 24.44 13.67
N ASN A 749 3.08 24.96 12.44
CA ASN A 749 4.33 24.96 11.66
C ASN A 749 4.84 26.39 11.48
N LEU A 750 5.98 26.70 12.08
CA LEU A 750 6.72 27.96 11.98
C LEU A 750 8.09 27.77 11.32
N SER A 751 8.36 26.60 10.72
CA SER A 751 9.66 26.31 10.13
C SER A 751 10.08 27.33 9.07
N PHE A 752 11.38 27.55 8.88
CA PHE A 752 11.93 28.53 7.92
C PHE A 752 11.51 29.99 8.17
N CYS A 753 11.00 30.33 9.36
CA CYS A 753 10.82 31.73 9.77
C CYS A 753 12.16 32.32 10.24
N VAL A 754 13.08 32.56 9.29
CA VAL A 754 14.48 32.92 9.56
C VAL A 754 14.68 34.20 10.37
N SER A 755 13.69 35.11 10.38
CA SER A 755 13.73 36.37 11.14
C SER A 755 13.03 36.31 12.49
N LEU A 756 12.44 35.17 12.87
CA LEU A 756 11.71 35.02 14.12
C LEU A 756 12.70 35.11 15.29
N GLU A 757 12.53 36.13 16.12
CA GLU A 757 13.39 36.42 17.26
C GLU A 757 12.83 35.82 18.54
N GLU A 758 11.50 35.83 18.72
CA GLU A 758 10.84 35.32 19.92
C GLU A 758 9.63 34.43 19.58
N LEU A 759 9.38 33.43 20.41
CA LEU A 759 8.16 32.62 20.35
C LEU A 759 7.00 33.26 21.12
N PRO A 760 5.76 33.08 20.64
CA PRO A 760 4.56 33.50 21.37
C PRO A 760 4.38 32.72 22.68
N ASP A 761 3.60 33.25 23.61
CA ASP A 761 3.09 32.46 24.74
C ASP A 761 2.19 31.30 24.22
N LEU A 762 2.73 30.09 24.25
CA LEU A 762 2.05 28.86 23.85
C LEU A 762 1.26 28.20 24.98
N SER A 763 1.29 28.74 26.21
CA SER A 763 0.76 28.07 27.43
C SER A 763 -0.71 27.68 27.39
N ARG A 764 -1.49 28.33 26.51
CA ARG A 764 -2.92 28.09 26.33
C ARG A 764 -3.23 27.03 25.28
N LEU A 765 -2.26 26.60 24.48
CA LEU A 765 -2.42 25.62 23.38
C LEU A 765 -2.36 24.17 23.89
N ARG A 766 -3.23 23.81 24.83
CA ARG A 766 -3.17 22.51 25.53
C ARG A 766 -3.46 21.29 24.65
N MET A 767 -4.00 21.50 23.44
CA MET A 767 -4.26 20.45 22.47
C MET A 767 -3.15 20.30 21.41
N LEU A 768 -2.08 21.09 21.50
CA LEU A 768 -1.01 21.05 20.51
C LEU A 768 -0.28 19.70 20.58
N GLU A 769 -0.29 18.98 19.46
CA GLU A 769 0.35 17.68 19.29
C GLU A 769 1.66 17.81 18.51
N GLU A 770 1.77 18.80 17.61
CA GLU A 770 2.93 18.97 16.74
C GLU A 770 3.35 20.44 16.65
N LEU A 771 4.63 20.70 16.91
CA LEU A 771 5.25 22.01 16.80
C LEU A 771 6.53 21.91 15.97
N ASN A 772 6.59 22.63 14.85
CA ASN A 772 7.78 22.71 14.01
C ASN A 772 8.34 24.13 13.99
N LEU A 773 9.57 24.29 14.49
CA LEU A 773 10.35 25.52 14.56
C LEU A 773 11.63 25.43 13.73
N SER A 774 11.78 24.38 12.93
CA SER A 774 13.02 24.11 12.19
C SER A 774 13.47 25.30 11.33
N ARG A 775 14.76 25.64 11.35
CA ARG A 775 15.39 26.73 10.57
C ARG A 775 14.89 28.14 10.95
N CYS A 776 14.45 28.32 12.19
CA CYS A 776 14.28 29.65 12.80
C CYS A 776 15.63 30.17 13.30
N SER A 777 16.47 30.64 12.38
CA SER A 777 17.90 30.92 12.65
C SER A 777 18.19 32.03 13.66
N LYS A 778 17.26 32.96 13.91
CA LYS A 778 17.41 34.05 14.89
C LYS A 778 16.90 33.69 16.29
N LEU A 779 16.16 32.60 16.44
CA LEU A 779 15.59 32.19 17.70
C LEU A 779 16.71 31.71 18.63
N ASP A 780 16.99 32.48 19.68
CA ASP A 780 18.04 32.20 20.65
C ASP A 780 17.50 31.51 21.91
N VAL A 781 16.24 31.74 22.26
CA VAL A 781 15.54 31.12 23.39
C VAL A 781 14.15 30.63 23.03
N VAL A 782 13.75 29.50 23.59
CA VAL A 782 12.43 28.89 23.44
C VAL A 782 11.81 28.73 24.83
N TYR A 783 10.80 29.53 25.16
CA TYR A 783 10.01 29.43 26.39
C TYR A 783 8.55 29.07 26.09
N GLY A 784 7.84 28.52 27.07
CA GLY A 784 6.41 28.18 26.95
C GLY A 784 6.12 26.84 26.24
N VAL A 785 7.15 26.11 25.80
CA VAL A 785 6.98 24.75 25.24
C VAL A 785 6.83 23.72 26.38
N GLU A 786 7.46 23.96 27.53
CA GLU A 786 7.47 23.11 28.72
C GLU A 786 6.06 22.81 29.31
N VAL A 787 5.07 23.64 28.98
CA VAL A 787 3.68 23.49 29.44
C VAL A 787 2.79 22.69 28.48
N LEU A 788 3.28 22.32 27.29
CA LEU A 788 2.52 21.65 26.22
C LEU A 788 2.44 20.13 26.41
N LYS A 789 1.75 19.68 27.46
CA LYS A 789 1.71 18.26 27.87
C LYS A 789 1.22 17.26 26.80
N SER A 790 0.45 17.72 25.81
CA SER A 790 -0.10 16.90 24.72
C SER A 790 0.85 16.77 23.52
N LEU A 791 2.01 17.43 23.54
CA LEU A 791 2.94 17.48 22.43
C LEU A 791 3.55 16.09 22.19
N LYS A 792 3.43 15.61 20.95
CA LYS A 792 3.96 14.34 20.45
C LYS A 792 5.18 14.53 19.55
N ARG A 793 5.23 15.62 18.78
CA ARG A 793 6.37 15.96 17.91
C ARG A 793 6.85 17.38 18.13
N LEU A 794 8.15 17.53 18.36
CA LEU A 794 8.83 18.81 18.46
C LEU A 794 10.04 18.82 17.52
N GLU A 795 10.03 19.72 16.55
CA GLU A 795 11.14 19.88 15.61
C GLU A 795 11.74 21.28 15.76
N MET A 796 13.04 21.36 16.04
CA MET A 796 13.82 22.59 16.19
C MET A 796 15.11 22.52 15.38
N SER A 797 15.11 21.73 14.30
CA SER A 797 16.32 21.49 13.52
C SER A 797 16.88 22.78 12.92
N ASN A 798 18.20 22.99 12.95
CA ASN A 798 18.91 24.13 12.37
C ASN A 798 18.50 25.50 12.95
N CYS A 799 18.04 25.56 14.20
CA CYS A 799 17.94 26.82 14.96
C CYS A 799 19.31 27.22 15.53
N VAL A 800 20.21 27.65 14.65
CA VAL A 800 21.66 27.84 14.94
C VAL A 800 21.99 28.83 16.05
N SER A 801 21.08 29.73 16.40
CA SER A 801 21.28 30.72 17.47
C SER A 801 20.90 30.21 18.86
N LEU A 802 20.18 29.08 18.95
CA LEU A 802 19.66 28.53 20.20
C LEU A 802 20.80 28.02 21.09
N GLU A 803 20.97 28.62 22.27
CA GLU A 803 22.06 28.29 23.20
C GLU A 803 21.67 27.20 24.21
N GLY A 804 20.37 27.09 24.51
CA GLY A 804 19.84 26.12 25.45
C GLY A 804 18.40 25.74 25.14
N LEU A 805 17.94 24.66 25.75
CA LEU A 805 16.59 24.13 25.57
C LEU A 805 15.73 24.44 26.79
N PRO A 806 14.40 24.61 26.63
CA PRO A 806 13.48 24.67 27.77
C PRO A 806 13.48 23.35 28.54
N ASP A 807 12.96 23.36 29.76
CA ASP A 807 12.77 22.13 30.52
C ASP A 807 11.71 21.23 29.85
N LEU A 808 12.16 20.25 29.07
CA LEU A 808 11.30 19.30 28.38
C LEU A 808 10.81 18.18 29.31
N SER A 809 11.25 18.11 30.57
CA SER A 809 11.00 16.97 31.47
C SER A 809 9.52 16.65 31.70
N HIS A 810 8.64 17.63 31.50
CA HIS A 810 7.19 17.53 31.68
C HIS A 810 6.43 17.04 30.44
N LEU A 811 7.08 16.88 29.28
CA LEU A 811 6.47 16.48 28.02
C LEU A 811 6.32 14.95 27.90
N GLY A 812 5.57 14.34 28.81
CA GLY A 812 5.45 12.89 28.92
C GLY A 812 4.83 12.17 27.71
N MET A 813 4.22 12.89 26.76
CA MET A 813 3.67 12.32 25.51
C MET A 813 4.59 12.49 24.30
N LEU A 814 5.76 13.11 24.45
CA LEU A 814 6.66 13.41 23.33
C LEU A 814 7.21 12.11 22.74
N GLU A 815 6.94 11.86 21.47
CA GLU A 815 7.38 10.67 20.72
C GLU A 815 8.57 10.99 19.80
N GLU A 816 8.64 12.19 19.25
CA GLU A 816 9.70 12.59 18.30
C GLU A 816 10.27 13.96 18.67
N LEU A 817 11.60 14.01 18.75
CA LEU A 817 12.34 15.22 19.06
C LEU A 817 13.51 15.38 18.08
N ASP A 818 13.42 16.39 17.21
CA ASP A 818 14.50 16.76 16.29
C ASP A 818 15.17 18.06 16.75
N LEU A 819 16.42 17.93 17.17
CA LEU A 819 17.31 18.99 17.65
C LEU A 819 18.55 19.10 16.76
N SER A 820 18.52 18.55 15.54
CA SER A 820 19.69 18.53 14.68
C SER A 820 20.12 19.94 14.25
N GLY A 821 21.42 20.22 14.12
CA GLY A 821 21.94 21.50 13.65
C GLY A 821 21.84 22.64 14.67
N LEU A 822 21.63 22.34 15.95
CA LEU A 822 21.73 23.32 17.04
C LEU A 822 23.20 23.55 17.40
N SER A 823 23.89 24.35 16.59
CA SER A 823 25.35 24.48 16.63
C SER A 823 25.91 25.06 17.94
N LYS A 824 25.13 25.81 18.73
CA LYS A 824 25.56 26.38 20.02
C LYS A 824 25.17 25.54 21.25
N LEU A 825 24.38 24.49 21.07
CA LEU A 825 23.86 23.69 22.17
C LEU A 825 24.99 22.89 22.82
N VAL A 826 25.27 23.17 24.10
CA VAL A 826 26.37 22.52 24.84
C VAL A 826 25.90 21.31 25.67
N VAL A 827 24.74 21.41 26.31
CA VAL A 827 24.16 20.37 27.17
C VAL A 827 22.66 20.27 26.90
N VAL A 828 22.11 19.06 27.03
CA VAL A 828 20.66 18.85 27.08
C VAL A 828 20.24 18.29 28.42
N GLU A 829 19.50 19.07 29.20
CA GLU A 829 18.93 18.60 30.47
C GLU A 829 17.52 18.05 30.29
N GLY A 830 17.05 17.20 31.21
CA GLY A 830 15.65 16.77 31.26
C GLY A 830 15.20 15.70 30.23
N LEU A 831 16.00 15.34 29.22
CA LEU A 831 15.59 14.30 28.24
C LEU A 831 15.39 12.93 28.87
N GLY A 832 16.20 12.58 29.88
CA GLY A 832 16.20 11.26 30.51
C GLY A 832 14.90 10.85 31.22
N VAL A 833 13.87 11.71 31.25
CA VAL A 833 12.55 11.36 31.82
C VAL A 833 11.45 11.19 30.77
N LEU A 834 11.74 11.41 29.49
CA LEU A 834 10.79 11.35 28.37
C LEU A 834 10.46 9.91 27.95
N LYS A 835 9.73 9.17 28.79
CA LYS A 835 9.49 7.72 28.61
C LYS A 835 8.80 7.32 27.30
N SER A 836 8.08 8.24 26.65
CA SER A 836 7.39 8.00 25.38
C SER A 836 8.23 8.30 24.14
N LEU A 837 9.45 8.83 24.31
CA LEU A 837 10.30 9.23 23.21
C LEU A 837 10.75 8.02 22.39
N LYS A 838 10.42 8.03 21.10
CA LYS A 838 10.76 6.99 20.11
C LYS A 838 11.90 7.42 19.21
N ARG A 839 11.98 8.70 18.86
CA ARG A 839 13.01 9.25 17.97
C ARG A 839 13.68 10.46 18.56
N LEU A 840 15.01 10.45 18.61
CA LEU A 840 15.84 11.56 19.03
C LEU A 840 16.92 11.83 17.98
N ASN A 841 16.85 13.00 17.34
CA ASN A 841 17.85 13.45 16.37
C ASN A 841 18.62 14.64 16.93
N LEU A 842 19.94 14.50 17.06
CA LEU A 842 20.87 15.51 17.58
C LEU A 842 22.02 15.76 16.59
N SER A 843 21.84 15.36 15.33
CA SER A 843 22.87 15.46 14.29
C SER A 843 23.38 16.89 14.14
N PHE A 844 24.66 17.12 13.84
CA PHE A 844 25.26 18.44 13.64
C PHE A 844 25.20 19.39 14.85
N CYS A 845 24.97 18.88 16.06
CA CYS A 845 25.13 19.64 17.30
C CYS A 845 26.62 19.74 17.66
N VAL A 846 27.34 20.60 16.97
CA VAL A 846 28.81 20.62 16.99
C VAL A 846 29.44 21.02 18.32
N SER A 847 28.72 21.77 19.17
CA SER A 847 29.17 22.20 20.51
C SER A 847 28.67 21.30 21.64
N LEU A 848 27.90 20.25 21.35
CA LEU A 848 27.30 19.39 22.39
C LEU A 848 28.39 18.58 23.09
N GLU A 849 28.55 18.74 24.40
CA GLU A 849 29.63 18.15 25.21
C GLU A 849 29.19 16.91 26.00
N GLU A 850 27.97 16.92 26.55
CA GLU A 850 27.40 15.83 27.36
C GLU A 850 25.92 15.58 27.03
N LEU A 851 25.53 14.30 27.03
CA LEU A 851 24.12 13.87 27.02
C LEU A 851 23.65 13.48 28.42
N PRO A 852 22.37 13.73 28.75
CA PRO A 852 21.78 13.26 30.00
C PRO A 852 21.70 11.73 30.01
N ASP A 853 21.50 11.13 31.19
CA ASP A 853 21.34 9.69 31.29
C ASP A 853 20.09 9.21 30.53
N LEU A 854 20.31 8.49 29.42
CA LEU A 854 19.25 7.97 28.56
C LEU A 854 18.69 6.63 29.04
N SER A 855 19.18 6.08 30.16
CA SER A 855 18.85 4.71 30.64
C SER A 855 17.35 4.47 30.86
N ARG A 856 16.56 5.53 31.06
CA ARG A 856 15.12 5.46 31.33
C ARG A 856 14.25 5.61 30.07
N LEU A 857 14.84 5.82 28.89
CA LEU A 857 14.14 5.95 27.62
C LEU A 857 13.80 4.59 27.01
N GLY A 858 12.96 3.83 27.70
CA GLY A 858 12.63 2.45 27.31
C GLY A 858 11.87 2.30 25.99
N MET A 859 11.33 3.38 25.39
CA MET A 859 10.65 3.36 24.09
C MET A 859 11.49 3.90 22.93
N LEU A 860 12.74 4.32 23.18
CA LEU A 860 13.57 4.94 22.15
C LEU A 860 13.94 3.90 21.09
N GLU A 861 13.45 4.10 19.86
CA GLU A 861 13.68 3.23 18.71
C GLU A 861 14.83 3.74 17.83
N GLU A 862 15.02 5.06 17.73
CA GLU A 862 16.02 5.69 16.87
C GLU A 862 16.77 6.82 17.60
N LEU A 863 18.09 6.73 17.60
CA LEU A 863 19.00 7.76 18.10
C LEU A 863 20.02 8.13 17.03
N VAL A 864 20.04 9.42 16.64
CA VAL A 864 20.92 9.94 15.58
C VAL A 864 21.83 11.03 16.15
N LEU A 865 23.14 10.81 16.07
CA LEU A 865 24.23 11.63 16.62
C LEU A 865 25.30 11.95 15.56
N TYR A 866 24.89 12.10 14.30
CA TYR A 866 25.78 12.39 13.18
C TYR A 866 26.53 13.71 13.39
N GLN A 867 27.85 13.75 13.21
CA GLN A 867 28.67 14.98 13.34
C GLN A 867 28.48 15.76 14.67
N CYS A 868 28.66 15.09 15.80
CA CYS A 868 28.73 15.71 17.14
C CYS A 868 30.17 15.67 17.72
N PRO A 869 31.13 16.45 17.19
CA PRO A 869 32.57 16.35 17.51
C PRO A 869 32.99 16.79 18.93
N MET A 870 32.12 17.39 19.75
CA MET A 870 32.44 17.74 21.14
C MET A 870 31.86 16.76 22.16
N LEU A 871 31.02 15.80 21.75
CA LEU A 871 30.27 14.97 22.69
C LEU A 871 31.18 13.87 23.26
N THR A 872 31.68 14.07 24.47
CA THR A 872 32.66 13.16 25.09
C THR A 872 32.05 12.18 26.08
N VAL A 873 30.91 12.53 26.67
CA VAL A 873 30.24 11.74 27.72
C VAL A 873 28.85 11.30 27.25
N MET A 874 28.62 9.97 27.25
CA MET A 874 27.29 9.39 27.05
C MET A 874 26.99 8.33 28.11
N LYS A 875 25.90 8.53 28.84
CA LYS A 875 25.42 7.63 29.91
C LYS A 875 24.12 6.94 29.47
N GLY A 876 23.92 5.70 29.88
CA GLY A 876 22.65 4.98 29.70
C GLY A 876 22.40 4.32 28.34
N LEU A 877 23.28 4.50 27.34
CA LEU A 877 23.18 3.85 26.02
C LEU A 877 23.06 2.32 26.11
N GLY A 878 23.77 1.69 27.06
CA GLY A 878 23.78 0.24 27.23
C GLY A 878 22.50 -0.36 27.81
N VAL A 879 21.44 0.43 28.06
CA VAL A 879 20.18 0.01 28.70
C VAL A 879 18.96 0.25 27.78
N LEU A 880 19.17 0.71 26.54
CA LEU A 880 18.08 1.04 25.60
C LEU A 880 17.50 -0.22 24.93
N GLU A 881 16.72 -1.00 25.67
CA GLU A 881 16.20 -2.31 25.24
C GLU A 881 15.38 -2.28 23.93
N SER A 882 14.75 -1.15 23.59
CA SER A 882 13.89 -1.00 22.41
C SER A 882 14.55 -0.35 21.19
N SER A 883 15.82 0.04 21.28
CA SER A 883 16.51 0.74 20.19
C SER A 883 16.70 -0.17 18.99
N LYS A 884 16.26 0.29 17.82
CA LYS A 884 16.38 -0.39 16.51
C LYS A 884 17.48 0.20 15.66
N ARG A 885 17.71 1.52 15.76
CA ARG A 885 18.69 2.24 14.94
C ARG A 885 19.52 3.20 15.78
N LEU A 886 20.84 3.07 15.64
CA LEU A 886 21.82 3.94 16.28
C LEU A 886 22.78 4.48 15.22
N ASP A 887 22.70 5.78 14.94
CA ASP A 887 23.62 6.47 14.05
C ASP A 887 24.57 7.36 14.84
N MET A 888 25.86 7.04 14.80
CA MET A 888 26.96 7.80 15.40
C MET A 888 28.04 8.06 14.35
N SER A 889 27.64 8.31 13.10
CA SER A 889 28.61 8.58 12.03
C SER A 889 29.34 9.92 12.24
N TYR A 890 30.63 9.94 11.90
CA TYR A 890 31.58 11.04 12.06
C TYR A 890 31.71 11.50 13.52
N PHE A 891 31.49 10.58 14.45
CA PHE A 891 31.59 10.82 15.87
C PHE A 891 33.04 10.61 16.35
N ASN A 892 33.75 11.71 16.61
CA ASN A 892 35.22 11.70 16.76
C ASN A 892 35.72 11.77 18.21
N SER A 893 34.81 11.79 19.16
CA SER A 893 35.07 12.28 20.52
C SER A 893 35.13 11.16 21.57
N LEU A 894 34.41 10.06 21.35
CA LEU A 894 34.38 8.89 22.22
C LEU A 894 35.74 8.16 22.25
N GLU A 895 36.29 7.96 23.44
CA GLU A 895 37.47 7.10 23.65
C GLU A 895 37.12 5.60 23.70
N ARG A 896 35.88 5.24 24.11
CA ARG A 896 35.36 3.87 24.17
C ARG A 896 33.84 3.86 23.98
N LEU A 897 33.29 2.98 23.15
CA LEU A 897 31.85 2.75 23.14
C LEU A 897 31.40 2.11 24.47
N PRO A 898 30.23 2.50 25.01
CA PRO A 898 29.64 1.79 26.14
C PRO A 898 29.31 0.35 25.74
N LEU A 899 29.30 -0.57 26.72
CA LEU A 899 28.94 -1.98 26.51
C LEU A 899 27.52 -2.07 25.91
N LEU A 900 27.41 -2.49 24.65
CA LEU A 900 26.14 -2.66 23.93
C LEU A 900 25.45 -4.01 24.26
N SER A 901 25.90 -4.69 25.32
CA SER A 901 25.54 -6.09 25.63
C SER A 901 24.06 -6.33 25.92
N HIS A 902 23.27 -5.29 26.17
CA HIS A 902 21.85 -5.41 26.51
C HIS A 902 20.91 -4.88 25.41
N LEU A 903 21.43 -4.46 24.25
CA LEU A 903 20.64 -3.92 23.13
C LEU A 903 20.09 -5.06 22.24
N GLY A 904 19.19 -5.86 22.80
CA GLY A 904 18.66 -7.06 22.13
C GLY A 904 17.82 -6.82 20.88
N MET A 905 17.38 -5.59 20.61
CA MET A 905 16.48 -5.23 19.48
C MET A 905 17.17 -4.42 18.38
N LEU A 906 18.47 -4.15 18.50
CA LEU A 906 19.20 -3.24 17.62
C LEU A 906 19.45 -3.86 16.25
N GLU A 907 18.88 -3.27 15.21
CA GLU A 907 18.93 -3.78 13.84
C GLU A 907 19.97 -3.05 12.97
N GLU A 908 20.21 -1.75 13.22
CA GLU A 908 21.11 -0.92 12.41
C GLU A 908 22.05 -0.08 13.28
N ILE A 909 23.34 -0.15 12.96
CA ILE A 909 24.39 0.69 13.57
C ILE A 909 25.19 1.37 12.45
N ASN A 910 25.29 2.69 12.50
CA ASN A 910 26.14 3.48 11.61
C ASN A 910 27.25 4.17 12.40
N LEU A 911 28.51 3.80 12.12
CA LEU A 911 29.74 4.35 12.69
C LEU A 911 30.64 4.99 11.63
N SER A 912 30.13 5.22 10.42
CA SER A 912 30.95 5.68 9.30
C SER A 912 31.71 6.97 9.62
N GLY A 913 32.97 7.09 9.20
CA GLY A 913 33.79 8.29 9.35
C GLY A 913 34.32 8.56 10.77
N CYS A 914 34.15 7.63 11.72
CA CYS A 914 34.77 7.76 13.04
C CYS A 914 36.30 7.62 12.95
N ILE A 915 37.06 8.45 13.66
CA ILE A 915 38.54 8.52 13.52
C ILE A 915 39.35 7.96 14.70
N LYS A 916 38.74 7.73 15.87
CA LYS A 916 39.41 7.14 17.04
C LYS A 916 39.11 5.65 17.14
N SER A 917 40.05 4.89 17.72
CA SER A 917 39.86 3.48 18.10
C SER A 917 38.74 3.37 19.12
N VAL A 918 37.51 3.42 18.63
CA VAL A 918 36.36 2.92 19.33
C VAL A 918 36.67 1.45 19.56
N VAL A 919 36.96 1.07 20.79
CA VAL A 919 37.23 -0.32 21.13
C VAL A 919 35.99 -1.15 20.74
N VAL A 920 36.04 -1.80 19.57
CA VAL A 920 35.02 -2.69 18.96
C VAL A 920 34.79 -3.95 19.82
N LYS A 921 35.41 -4.06 21.01
CA LYS A 921 35.17 -5.15 21.97
C LYS A 921 33.80 -4.97 22.62
N GLY A 922 32.75 -5.47 21.99
CA GLY A 922 31.38 -5.39 22.52
C GLY A 922 30.26 -5.86 21.59
N PHE A 923 30.50 -5.98 20.27
CA PHE A 923 29.50 -6.46 19.32
C PHE A 923 29.10 -7.93 19.51
N GLY A 924 29.92 -8.71 20.23
CA GLY A 924 29.73 -10.14 20.52
C GLY A 924 28.38 -10.58 21.12
N VAL A 925 27.53 -9.62 21.50
CA VAL A 925 26.29 -9.86 22.23
C VAL A 925 25.03 -9.37 21.47
N VAL A 926 25.18 -8.56 20.42
CA VAL A 926 24.05 -7.97 19.66
C VAL A 926 23.61 -8.89 18.53
N LYS A 927 22.92 -9.99 18.88
CA LYS A 927 22.52 -11.03 17.91
C LYS A 927 21.47 -10.58 16.88
N SER A 928 20.78 -9.46 17.11
CA SER A 928 19.71 -8.94 16.24
C SER A 928 20.20 -8.00 15.14
N LEU A 929 21.49 -7.64 15.13
CA LEU A 929 22.04 -6.66 14.19
C LEU A 929 21.94 -7.16 12.74
N LYS A 930 21.30 -6.37 11.87
CA LYS A 930 21.15 -6.64 10.43
C LYS A 930 22.07 -5.78 9.59
N ARG A 931 22.37 -4.55 10.01
CA ARG A 931 23.19 -3.59 9.25
C ARG A 931 24.26 -2.96 10.12
N LEU A 932 25.49 -2.97 9.62
CA LEU A 932 26.64 -2.31 10.23
C LEU A 932 27.40 -1.50 9.17
N ASP A 933 27.38 -0.18 9.31
CA ASP A 933 28.19 0.73 8.49
C ASP A 933 29.39 1.23 9.30
N MET A 934 30.57 0.92 8.82
CA MET A 934 31.86 1.32 9.36
C MET A 934 32.74 1.95 8.26
N SER A 935 32.13 2.48 7.20
CA SER A 935 32.86 3.10 6.09
C SER A 935 33.70 4.29 6.56
N CYS A 936 34.78 4.64 5.85
CA CYS A 936 35.69 5.75 6.17
C CYS A 936 36.34 5.70 7.57
N CYS A 937 36.40 4.53 8.22
CA CYS A 937 36.99 4.36 9.55
C CYS A 937 38.48 4.00 9.46
N ASP A 938 39.33 5.00 9.27
CA ASP A 938 40.78 4.83 9.08
C ASP A 938 41.56 4.36 10.33
N PHE A 939 40.91 4.17 11.47
CA PHE A 939 41.54 3.58 12.66
C PHE A 939 41.53 2.04 12.66
N LEU A 940 40.72 1.42 11.80
CA LEU A 940 40.61 -0.03 11.71
C LEU A 940 41.85 -0.58 11.02
N GLU A 941 42.77 -1.18 11.78
CA GLU A 941 43.94 -1.90 11.23
C GLU A 941 43.60 -3.37 10.92
N GLY A 942 42.56 -3.92 11.56
CA GLY A 942 42.00 -5.25 11.30
C GLY A 942 40.58 -5.34 11.87
N LEU A 943 39.75 -6.20 11.27
CA LEU A 943 38.41 -6.48 11.80
C LEU A 943 38.49 -7.54 12.91
N LEU A 944 37.72 -7.39 13.99
CA LEU A 944 37.46 -8.51 14.91
C LEU A 944 36.64 -9.57 14.17
N ASP A 945 36.81 -10.84 14.55
CA ASP A 945 35.90 -11.93 14.18
C ASP A 945 34.46 -11.44 14.39
N LEU A 946 33.62 -11.39 13.36
CA LEU A 946 32.19 -11.02 13.40
C LEU A 946 31.28 -12.26 13.28
N SER A 947 31.84 -13.47 13.37
CA SER A 947 31.12 -14.72 13.11
C SER A 947 29.95 -14.96 14.07
N TYR A 948 29.97 -14.31 15.24
CA TYR A 948 28.91 -14.33 16.23
C TYR A 948 27.66 -13.49 15.87
N LEU A 949 27.73 -12.62 14.85
CA LEU A 949 26.59 -11.82 14.40
C LEU A 949 25.72 -12.62 13.41
N GLU A 950 24.94 -13.56 13.95
CA GLU A 950 24.15 -14.52 13.16
C GLU A 950 23.11 -13.86 12.23
N MET A 951 22.67 -12.62 12.50
CA MET A 951 21.65 -11.91 11.73
C MET A 951 22.19 -10.81 10.80
N LEU A 952 23.50 -10.60 10.75
CA LEU A 952 24.09 -9.49 9.97
C LEU A 952 23.93 -9.72 8.47
N GLU A 953 23.14 -8.88 7.81
CA GLU A 953 22.85 -8.95 6.38
C GLU A 953 23.68 -7.96 5.55
N GLU A 954 23.99 -6.77 6.07
CA GLU A 954 24.74 -5.75 5.36
C GLU A 954 25.94 -5.23 6.20
N LEU A 955 27.12 -5.24 5.60
CA LEU A 955 28.36 -4.70 6.17
C LEU A 955 29.04 -3.77 5.17
N ASP A 956 29.23 -2.51 5.56
CA ASP A 956 30.00 -1.52 4.78
C ASP A 956 31.29 -1.17 5.52
N LEU A 957 32.43 -1.48 4.88
CA LEU A 957 33.78 -1.18 5.32
C LEU A 957 34.51 -0.29 4.30
N SER A 958 33.80 0.30 3.36
CA SER A 958 34.39 1.06 2.26
C SER A 958 35.26 2.21 2.78
N ARG A 959 36.36 2.50 2.10
CA ARG A 959 37.32 3.59 2.40
C ARG A 959 37.99 3.48 3.77
N CYS A 960 38.06 2.30 4.37
CA CYS A 960 38.87 2.06 5.58
C CYS A 960 40.33 1.85 5.18
N ARG A 961 41.11 2.93 5.08
CA ARG A 961 42.41 2.90 4.38
C ARG A 961 43.48 2.07 5.08
N LYS A 962 43.41 1.93 6.41
CA LYS A 962 44.36 1.13 7.22
C LYS A 962 43.97 -0.33 7.42
N LEU A 963 42.79 -0.74 6.96
CA LEU A 963 42.27 -2.09 7.20
C LEU A 963 43.15 -3.11 6.48
N ALA A 964 43.94 -3.88 7.23
CA ALA A 964 44.89 -4.85 6.70
C ALA A 964 44.28 -6.24 6.56
N VAL A 965 43.46 -6.67 7.53
CA VAL A 965 42.91 -8.03 7.56
C VAL A 965 41.40 -7.98 7.81
N VAL A 966 40.64 -8.76 7.02
CA VAL A 966 39.21 -9.00 7.21
C VAL A 966 39.00 -10.50 7.32
N GLU A 967 38.79 -10.98 8.55
CA GLU A 967 38.54 -12.38 8.86
C GLU A 967 37.30 -12.53 9.75
N GLY A 968 36.72 -13.73 9.78
CA GLY A 968 35.60 -14.04 10.67
C GLY A 968 34.27 -13.39 10.26
N LEU A 969 33.97 -13.24 8.97
CA LEU A 969 32.67 -12.71 8.53
C LEU A 969 31.53 -13.75 8.74
N GLY A 970 30.35 -13.27 9.17
CA GLY A 970 29.18 -14.10 9.46
C GLY A 970 28.48 -14.69 8.22
N LYS A 971 27.96 -15.92 8.32
CA LYS A 971 27.35 -16.67 7.19
C LYS A 971 26.05 -16.09 6.63
N SER A 972 25.41 -15.17 7.36
CA SER A 972 24.14 -14.52 7.00
C SER A 972 24.29 -13.32 6.07
N LEU A 973 25.54 -12.86 5.83
CA LEU A 973 25.81 -11.65 5.07
C LEU A 973 25.29 -11.74 3.62
N ARG A 974 24.51 -10.73 3.21
CA ARG A 974 23.96 -10.57 1.86
C ARG A 974 24.66 -9.47 1.08
N ARG A 975 25.16 -8.43 1.77
CA ARG A 975 25.89 -7.30 1.17
C ARG A 975 27.19 -7.05 1.91
N LEU A 976 28.28 -6.96 1.16
CA LEU A 976 29.61 -6.58 1.65
C LEU A 976 30.20 -5.51 0.74
N ASP A 977 30.60 -4.38 1.33
CA ASP A 977 31.38 -3.35 0.65
C ASP A 977 32.74 -3.19 1.31
N VAL A 978 33.82 -3.48 0.59
CA VAL A 978 35.22 -3.30 1.02
C VAL A 978 35.98 -2.41 0.05
N SER A 979 35.26 -1.55 -0.67
CA SER A 979 35.83 -0.67 -1.69
C SER A 979 36.83 0.32 -1.10
N TRP A 980 37.94 0.59 -1.78
CA TRP A 980 38.95 1.60 -1.42
C TRP A 980 39.69 1.33 -0.09
N CYS A 981 39.76 0.07 0.35
CA CYS A 981 40.55 -0.38 1.50
C CYS A 981 42.02 -0.65 1.08
N MET A 982 42.84 0.40 1.10
CA MET A 982 44.19 0.40 0.49
C MET A 982 45.24 -0.49 1.17
N SER A 983 45.11 -0.74 2.48
CA SER A 983 46.07 -1.54 3.25
C SER A 983 45.76 -3.03 3.30
N LEU A 984 44.63 -3.46 2.75
CA LEU A 984 44.14 -4.83 2.92
C LEU A 984 45.09 -5.81 2.23
N GLU A 985 45.43 -6.89 2.93
CA GLU A 985 46.38 -7.91 2.48
C GLU A 985 45.99 -8.46 1.11
N ARG A 986 46.94 -9.11 0.43
CA ARG A 986 46.78 -9.57 -0.97
C ARG A 986 45.66 -10.61 -1.17
N SER A 987 45.00 -11.07 -0.11
CA SER A 987 43.93 -12.07 -0.16
C SER A 987 42.74 -11.73 0.72
N LEU A 988 41.53 -12.00 0.20
CA LEU A 988 40.26 -11.97 0.92
C LEU A 988 39.63 -13.37 0.94
N ASP A 989 39.28 -13.90 2.11
CA ASP A 989 38.58 -15.18 2.22
C ASP A 989 37.07 -14.98 2.39
N LEU A 990 36.32 -15.36 1.37
CA LEU A 990 34.86 -15.30 1.33
C LEU A 990 34.22 -16.69 1.42
N SER A 991 35.01 -17.74 1.70
CA SER A 991 34.57 -19.15 1.64
C SER A 991 33.34 -19.47 2.49
N ASN A 992 33.10 -18.69 3.54
CA ASN A 992 32.00 -18.88 4.49
C ASN A 992 30.72 -18.11 4.13
N LEU A 993 30.73 -17.23 3.13
CA LEU A 993 29.65 -16.27 2.83
C LEU A 993 28.66 -16.74 1.76
N LYS A 994 28.16 -17.97 1.87
CA LYS A 994 27.32 -18.59 0.82
C LYS A 994 26.07 -17.78 0.46
N ASN A 995 25.55 -16.94 1.35
CA ASN A 995 24.34 -16.15 1.13
C ASN A 995 24.59 -14.77 0.49
N LEU A 996 25.84 -14.43 0.17
CA LEU A 996 26.22 -13.12 -0.34
C LEU A 996 25.58 -12.86 -1.71
N GLN A 997 24.88 -11.74 -1.85
CA GLN A 997 24.18 -11.33 -3.08
C GLN A 997 24.85 -10.11 -3.73
N ASN A 998 25.48 -9.24 -2.95
CA ASN A 998 26.13 -8.03 -3.44
C ASN A 998 27.51 -7.89 -2.81
N LEU A 999 28.53 -7.83 -3.67
CA LEU A 999 29.92 -7.69 -3.29
C LEU A 999 30.53 -6.52 -4.05
N ARG A 1000 30.99 -5.50 -3.32
CA ARG A 1000 31.71 -4.35 -3.88
C ARG A 1000 33.14 -4.31 -3.39
N ILE A 1001 34.04 -4.25 -4.36
CA ILE A 1001 35.48 -4.31 -4.20
C ILE A 1001 36.11 -3.28 -5.16
N CYS A 1002 35.72 -2.02 -5.02
CA CYS A 1002 36.23 -0.99 -5.93
C CYS A 1002 37.61 -0.48 -5.48
N GLY A 1003 38.47 -0.04 -6.40
CA GLY A 1003 39.70 0.70 -6.09
C GLY A 1003 40.80 -0.11 -5.40
N TRP A 1004 40.74 -1.45 -5.46
CA TRP A 1004 41.67 -2.32 -4.76
C TRP A 1004 42.87 -2.68 -5.64
N ASN A 1005 44.01 -2.04 -5.38
CA ASN A 1005 45.18 -2.13 -6.26
C ASN A 1005 46.14 -3.27 -5.90
N THR A 1006 46.03 -3.86 -4.72
CA THR A 1006 46.99 -4.88 -4.20
C THR A 1006 46.47 -6.32 -4.26
N LEU A 1007 45.24 -6.52 -4.70
CA LEU A 1007 44.56 -7.81 -4.69
C LEU A 1007 45.25 -8.81 -5.62
N SER A 1008 45.71 -9.94 -5.09
CA SER A 1008 46.24 -11.06 -5.89
C SER A 1008 45.32 -12.27 -5.94
N GLU A 1009 44.48 -12.49 -4.92
CA GLU A 1009 43.61 -13.67 -4.83
C GLU A 1009 42.32 -13.35 -4.03
N ILE A 1010 41.15 -13.77 -4.50
CA ILE A 1010 39.92 -13.84 -3.68
C ILE A 1010 39.59 -15.31 -3.48
N ARG A 1011 39.77 -15.83 -2.26
CA ARG A 1011 39.52 -17.22 -1.95
C ARG A 1011 38.05 -17.45 -1.66
N GLY A 1012 37.47 -18.52 -2.22
CA GLY A 1012 36.08 -18.88 -1.96
C GLY A 1012 35.06 -18.10 -2.78
N LEU A 1013 35.48 -17.24 -3.72
CA LEU A 1013 34.56 -16.56 -4.64
C LEU A 1013 33.76 -17.57 -5.47
N GLU A 1014 34.40 -18.67 -5.86
CA GLU A 1014 33.82 -19.78 -6.61
C GLU A 1014 32.70 -20.53 -5.85
N LYS A 1015 32.51 -20.24 -4.56
CA LYS A 1015 31.49 -20.84 -3.69
C LYS A 1015 30.26 -19.93 -3.49
N LEU A 1016 30.23 -18.73 -4.07
CA LEU A 1016 29.17 -17.72 -3.89
C LEU A 1016 28.04 -17.86 -4.92
N GLU A 1017 27.36 -19.01 -4.94
CA GLU A 1017 26.36 -19.36 -5.96
C GLU A 1017 25.15 -18.40 -6.04
N PHE A 1018 24.88 -17.63 -4.98
CA PHE A 1018 23.76 -16.69 -4.88
C PHE A 1018 24.16 -15.23 -5.19
N LEU A 1019 25.41 -14.99 -5.61
CA LEU A 1019 25.90 -13.65 -5.90
C LEU A 1019 25.19 -13.06 -7.13
N LYS A 1020 24.62 -11.86 -6.99
CA LYS A 1020 23.88 -11.14 -8.04
C LYS A 1020 24.62 -9.94 -8.58
N VAL A 1021 25.35 -9.23 -7.72
CA VAL A 1021 26.11 -8.02 -8.09
C VAL A 1021 27.55 -8.17 -7.65
N LEU A 1022 28.46 -8.00 -8.60
CA LEU A 1022 29.90 -8.00 -8.37
C LEU A 1022 30.52 -6.76 -9.01
N ASP A 1023 31.11 -5.89 -8.18
CA ASP A 1023 31.70 -4.63 -8.61
C ASP A 1023 33.20 -4.56 -8.26
N PHE A 1024 34.03 -4.45 -9.29
CA PHE A 1024 35.48 -4.32 -9.25
C PHE A 1024 35.97 -2.95 -9.74
N SER A 1025 35.10 -1.95 -9.84
CA SER A 1025 35.45 -0.67 -10.46
C SER A 1025 36.76 -0.07 -9.91
N GLU A 1026 37.58 0.56 -10.75
CA GLU A 1026 38.85 1.22 -10.39
C GLU A 1026 39.93 0.28 -9.81
N CYS A 1027 39.81 -1.04 -9.97
CA CYS A 1027 40.91 -1.97 -9.68
C CYS A 1027 41.97 -1.93 -10.79
N LYS A 1028 42.81 -0.89 -10.80
CA LYS A 1028 43.68 -0.57 -11.95
C LYS A 1028 44.75 -1.63 -12.26
N LEU A 1029 45.11 -2.46 -11.29
CA LEU A 1029 46.19 -3.46 -11.40
C LEU A 1029 45.69 -4.89 -11.70
N ILE A 1030 44.38 -5.13 -11.78
CA ILE A 1030 43.86 -6.47 -12.08
C ILE A 1030 44.09 -6.82 -13.56
N GLU A 1031 44.95 -7.80 -13.83
CA GLU A 1031 45.20 -8.28 -15.19
C GLU A 1031 44.22 -9.40 -15.60
N LYS A 1032 43.85 -10.27 -14.66
CA LYS A 1032 42.90 -11.37 -14.86
C LYS A 1032 41.82 -11.34 -13.79
N SER A 1033 40.56 -11.54 -14.17
CA SER A 1033 39.50 -11.73 -13.18
C SER A 1033 39.70 -13.04 -12.40
N PRO A 1034 39.15 -13.14 -11.17
CA PRO A 1034 38.92 -14.44 -10.54
C PRO A 1034 38.06 -15.35 -11.44
N ASP A 1035 38.08 -16.66 -11.17
CA ASP A 1035 37.21 -17.61 -11.86
C ASP A 1035 35.73 -17.37 -11.49
N LEU A 1036 34.92 -16.98 -12.46
CA LEU A 1036 33.50 -16.68 -12.30
C LEU A 1036 32.58 -17.84 -12.71
N SER A 1037 33.13 -19.00 -13.11
CA SER A 1037 32.38 -20.09 -13.76
C SER A 1037 31.19 -20.62 -12.95
N ASN A 1038 31.27 -20.55 -11.62
CA ASN A 1038 30.23 -21.03 -10.71
C ASN A 1038 29.16 -19.97 -10.36
N LEU A 1039 29.29 -18.72 -10.81
CA LEU A 1039 28.41 -17.60 -10.43
C LEU A 1039 27.18 -17.48 -11.35
N LYS A 1040 26.44 -18.57 -11.51
CA LYS A 1040 25.32 -18.66 -12.48
C LYS A 1040 24.18 -17.67 -12.24
N GLN A 1041 24.02 -17.17 -11.02
CA GLN A 1041 22.99 -16.19 -10.64
C GLN A 1041 23.43 -14.73 -10.79
N LEU A 1042 24.66 -14.46 -11.25
CA LEU A 1042 25.18 -13.11 -11.37
C LEU A 1042 24.37 -12.30 -12.40
N GLU A 1043 23.77 -11.19 -11.95
CA GLU A 1043 22.92 -10.31 -12.76
C GLU A 1043 23.70 -9.09 -13.25
N GLU A 1044 24.62 -8.55 -12.42
CA GLU A 1044 25.42 -7.35 -12.73
C GLU A 1044 26.91 -7.60 -12.45
N LEU A 1045 27.74 -7.34 -13.46
CA LEU A 1045 29.20 -7.41 -13.37
C LEU A 1045 29.82 -6.09 -13.84
N ILE A 1046 30.62 -5.47 -12.98
CA ILE A 1046 31.15 -4.12 -13.19
C ILE A 1046 32.67 -4.13 -13.02
N PHE A 1047 33.39 -3.68 -14.04
CA PHE A 1047 34.85 -3.52 -14.09
C PHE A 1047 35.26 -2.11 -14.52
N SER A 1048 34.41 -1.11 -14.31
CA SER A 1048 34.64 0.27 -14.78
C SER A 1048 35.99 0.80 -14.28
N GLY A 1049 36.88 1.28 -15.15
CA GLY A 1049 38.19 1.83 -14.76
C GLY A 1049 39.27 0.78 -14.45
N CYS A 1050 39.07 -0.49 -14.81
CA CYS A 1050 40.09 -1.54 -14.69
C CYS A 1050 41.07 -1.53 -15.88
N GLU A 1051 42.03 -0.60 -15.84
CA GLU A 1051 42.92 -0.26 -16.95
C GLU A 1051 43.78 -1.41 -17.51
N ARG A 1052 44.12 -2.43 -16.70
CA ARG A 1052 45.01 -3.55 -17.09
C ARG A 1052 44.30 -4.88 -17.34
N LEU A 1053 42.97 -4.93 -17.25
CA LEU A 1053 42.23 -6.18 -17.35
C LEU A 1053 42.30 -6.74 -18.79
N ILE A 1054 43.00 -7.86 -18.94
CA ILE A 1054 43.21 -8.55 -20.24
C ILE A 1054 42.37 -9.83 -20.37
N GLU A 1055 41.91 -10.44 -19.27
CA GLU A 1055 41.20 -11.71 -19.29
C GLU A 1055 40.09 -11.76 -18.23
N VAL A 1056 38.89 -12.22 -18.61
CA VAL A 1056 37.79 -12.51 -17.68
C VAL A 1056 37.46 -14.00 -17.76
N GLN A 1057 37.85 -14.76 -16.74
CA GLN A 1057 37.71 -16.22 -16.70
C GLN A 1057 36.29 -16.63 -16.26
N GLY A 1058 35.74 -17.69 -16.86
CA GLY A 1058 34.43 -18.24 -16.48
C GLY A 1058 33.22 -17.44 -16.98
N PHE A 1059 33.44 -16.43 -17.82
CA PHE A 1059 32.40 -15.54 -18.33
C PHE A 1059 31.34 -16.25 -19.18
N GLU A 1060 31.71 -17.33 -19.87
CA GLU A 1060 30.82 -18.10 -20.76
C GLU A 1060 29.70 -18.85 -20.01
N GLU A 1061 29.87 -19.06 -18.69
CA GLU A 1061 28.95 -19.81 -17.82
C GLU A 1061 27.94 -18.89 -17.08
N LEU A 1062 27.98 -17.57 -17.31
CA LEU A 1062 27.14 -16.58 -16.60
C LEU A 1062 25.73 -16.44 -17.21
N GLU A 1063 24.89 -17.45 -16.98
CA GLU A 1063 23.56 -17.60 -17.61
C GLU A 1063 22.52 -16.49 -17.28
N SER A 1064 22.71 -15.79 -16.15
CA SER A 1064 21.76 -14.79 -15.60
C SER A 1064 22.17 -13.33 -15.82
N LEU A 1065 23.31 -13.08 -16.48
CA LEU A 1065 23.88 -11.74 -16.61
C LEU A 1065 22.96 -10.81 -17.40
N LYS A 1066 22.71 -9.61 -16.86
CA LYS A 1066 21.84 -8.56 -17.44
C LYS A 1066 22.60 -7.27 -17.72
N VAL A 1067 23.55 -6.91 -16.85
CA VAL A 1067 24.33 -5.68 -16.94
C VAL A 1067 25.81 -6.01 -16.92
N LEU A 1068 26.54 -5.46 -17.89
CA LEU A 1068 27.98 -5.59 -17.98
C LEU A 1068 28.58 -4.21 -18.25
N ASN A 1069 29.51 -3.78 -17.40
CA ASN A 1069 30.14 -2.46 -17.52
C ASN A 1069 31.68 -2.58 -17.53
N PHE A 1070 32.28 -2.15 -18.63
CA PHE A 1070 33.74 -2.06 -18.84
C PHE A 1070 34.16 -0.66 -19.29
N SER A 1071 33.41 0.38 -18.92
CA SER A 1071 33.81 1.76 -19.21
C SER A 1071 35.21 2.04 -18.66
N SER A 1072 36.03 2.77 -19.41
CA SER A 1072 37.40 3.13 -19.04
C SER A 1072 38.37 1.94 -18.80
N CYS A 1073 38.14 0.79 -19.44
CA CYS A 1073 39.12 -0.31 -19.52
C CYS A 1073 39.93 -0.23 -20.82
N TYR A 1074 41.27 -0.41 -20.76
CA TYR A 1074 42.13 -0.37 -21.94
C TYR A 1074 42.50 -1.79 -22.41
N TRP A 1075 41.83 -2.31 -23.44
CA TRP A 1075 42.15 -3.61 -24.01
C TRP A 1075 43.24 -3.49 -25.09
N SER A 1076 44.45 -3.96 -24.79
CA SER A 1076 45.58 -3.94 -25.74
C SER A 1076 45.60 -5.14 -26.71
N LYS A 1077 44.93 -6.26 -26.39
CA LYS A 1077 44.88 -7.46 -27.25
C LYS A 1077 43.54 -8.21 -27.07
N LYS A 1078 42.60 -7.93 -27.99
CA LYS A 1078 41.28 -8.58 -28.14
C LYS A 1078 40.34 -8.49 -26.93
N LEU A 1079 39.18 -7.88 -27.15
CA LEU A 1079 37.99 -8.08 -26.31
C LEU A 1079 37.66 -9.59 -26.20
N PRO A 1080 37.13 -10.07 -25.07
CA PRO A 1080 36.61 -11.44 -24.94
C PRO A 1080 35.60 -11.74 -26.06
N VAL A 1081 35.64 -12.94 -26.62
CA VAL A 1081 34.69 -13.36 -27.65
C VAL A 1081 33.34 -13.62 -26.99
N PHE A 1082 32.38 -12.71 -27.16
CA PHE A 1082 31.03 -12.79 -26.58
C PHE A 1082 30.09 -13.83 -27.23
N SER A 1083 30.64 -14.85 -27.91
CA SER A 1083 29.88 -15.78 -28.75
C SER A 1083 28.84 -16.62 -28.02
N SER A 1084 28.90 -16.71 -26.70
CA SER A 1084 27.99 -17.50 -25.83
C SER A 1084 26.77 -16.72 -25.29
N LEU A 1085 26.73 -15.39 -25.43
CA LEU A 1085 25.65 -14.57 -24.85
C LEU A 1085 24.42 -14.55 -25.77
N GLN A 1086 23.45 -15.44 -25.54
CA GLN A 1086 22.21 -15.54 -26.32
C GLN A 1086 21.08 -14.58 -25.87
N LYS A 1087 21.29 -13.73 -24.85
CA LYS A 1087 20.27 -12.85 -24.24
C LYS A 1087 20.61 -11.36 -24.38
N SER A 1088 19.61 -10.47 -24.34
CA SER A 1088 19.78 -9.02 -24.44
C SER A 1088 20.43 -8.43 -23.18
N ILE A 1089 21.75 -8.22 -23.21
CA ILE A 1089 22.53 -7.64 -22.10
C ILE A 1089 22.75 -6.15 -22.33
N LYS A 1090 22.62 -5.36 -21.27
CA LYS A 1090 22.98 -3.94 -21.28
C LYS A 1090 24.48 -3.81 -21.10
N LEU A 1091 25.19 -3.66 -22.22
CA LEU A 1091 26.63 -3.43 -22.27
C LEU A 1091 26.93 -1.92 -22.20
N ARG A 1092 27.79 -1.51 -21.27
CA ARG A 1092 28.36 -0.16 -21.18
C ARG A 1092 29.87 -0.21 -21.38
N VAL A 1093 30.36 0.48 -22.40
CA VAL A 1093 31.78 0.63 -22.75
C VAL A 1093 31.95 2.05 -23.28
N ASP A 1094 32.73 2.87 -22.59
CA ASP A 1094 33.10 4.23 -22.99
C ASP A 1094 34.64 4.35 -22.86
N GLY A 1095 35.32 5.04 -23.79
CA GLY A 1095 36.76 5.35 -23.67
C GLY A 1095 37.78 4.43 -24.37
N LEU A 1096 37.45 3.79 -25.50
CA LEU A 1096 38.44 3.08 -26.32
C LEU A 1096 39.30 4.06 -27.14
N GLU A 1097 40.48 4.44 -26.66
CA GLU A 1097 41.51 5.08 -27.49
C GLU A 1097 42.18 4.04 -28.40
N LEU A 1098 41.99 4.22 -29.72
CA LEU A 1098 42.63 3.43 -30.77
C LEU A 1098 44.13 3.74 -30.82
N MET A 1099 44.97 2.83 -30.34
CA MET A 1099 46.37 2.77 -30.74
C MET A 1099 46.61 1.58 -31.66
N GLY A 1100 46.84 1.87 -32.95
CA GLY A 1100 47.49 0.97 -33.90
C GLY A 1100 46.60 0.44 -35.02
N ASP A 1101 47.03 0.69 -36.26
CA ASP A 1101 46.39 0.24 -37.48
C ASP A 1101 46.34 -1.30 -37.60
N SER A 1102 45.21 -1.78 -38.12
CA SER A 1102 44.82 -3.16 -38.43
C SER A 1102 44.17 -3.98 -37.30
N MET A 1103 42.86 -4.22 -37.43
CA MET A 1103 42.34 -5.59 -37.50
C MET A 1103 40.87 -5.61 -37.93
N GLU A 1104 40.60 -6.42 -38.94
CA GLU A 1104 39.29 -6.74 -39.50
C GLU A 1104 38.38 -7.42 -38.47
N TRP A 1105 37.12 -6.97 -38.42
CA TRP A 1105 36.05 -7.64 -37.69
C TRP A 1105 35.62 -8.90 -38.46
N TYR A 1106 36.17 -10.06 -38.10
CA TYR A 1106 35.61 -11.35 -38.53
C TYR A 1106 34.40 -11.72 -37.67
N LEU A 1107 33.26 -11.10 -37.97
CA LEU A 1107 31.94 -11.71 -37.73
C LEU A 1107 31.72 -12.72 -38.88
N SER A 1108 31.96 -14.00 -38.61
CA SER A 1108 31.69 -15.08 -39.57
C SER A 1108 30.21 -15.08 -39.95
N ARG A 1109 29.95 -14.94 -41.25
CA ARG A 1109 28.63 -15.14 -41.86
C ARG A 1109 28.18 -16.59 -41.64
N GLY A 1110 27.33 -16.80 -40.64
CA GLY A 1110 26.55 -18.01 -40.42
C GLY A 1110 25.20 -17.61 -39.85
N THR A 1111 24.13 -17.90 -40.59
CA THR A 1111 22.74 -17.53 -40.35
C THR A 1111 22.21 -17.84 -38.94
N VAL A 1112 22.09 -16.85 -38.05
CA VAL A 1112 21.02 -16.73 -37.03
C VAL A 1112 20.87 -15.25 -36.64
N SER A 1113 19.64 -14.73 -36.69
CA SER A 1113 19.23 -13.44 -36.13
C SER A 1113 19.54 -13.34 -34.62
N SER A 1114 20.26 -12.32 -34.15
CA SER A 1114 20.47 -12.11 -32.71
C SER A 1114 20.30 -10.64 -32.27
N PRO A 1115 19.98 -10.39 -30.98
CA PRO A 1115 19.20 -9.25 -30.49
C PRO A 1115 20.01 -8.38 -29.51
N TRP A 1116 20.87 -7.50 -30.02
CA TRP A 1116 21.73 -6.66 -29.18
C TRP A 1116 21.24 -5.21 -29.18
N LYS A 1117 20.79 -4.70 -28.00
CA LYS A 1117 20.56 -3.26 -27.78
C LYS A 1117 21.80 -2.69 -27.10
N VAL A 1118 22.84 -2.40 -27.87
CA VAL A 1118 24.03 -1.69 -27.39
C VAL A 1118 23.66 -0.21 -27.27
N THR A 1119 23.61 0.32 -26.05
CA THR A 1119 23.50 1.77 -25.81
C THR A 1119 24.88 2.35 -25.63
N PHE A 1120 25.42 2.99 -26.66
CA PHE A 1120 26.56 3.90 -26.53
C PHE A 1120 26.07 5.19 -25.86
N GLN A 1121 26.61 5.56 -24.70
CA GLN A 1121 26.40 6.90 -24.13
C GLN A 1121 27.60 7.75 -24.54
N GLN A 1122 27.52 8.42 -25.69
CA GLN A 1122 28.44 9.50 -26.01
C GLN A 1122 28.21 10.66 -25.04
N HIS A 1123 29.22 10.97 -24.22
CA HIS A 1123 29.41 12.29 -23.63
C HIS A 1123 30.56 13.00 -24.31
#